data_AF-F9EN14-F1
#
_entry.id   AF-F9EN14-F1
#
_cell.length_a   1.000
_cell.length_b   1.000
_cell.length_c   1.000
_cell.angle_alpha   90.00
_cell.angle_beta   90.00
_cell.angle_gamma   90.00
#
_symmetry.space_group_name_H-M   'P 1'
#
loop_
_entity.id
_entity.type
_entity.pdbx_description
1 polymer ?
#
loop_
_entity_poly.entity_id
_entity_poly.type
_entity_poly.pdbx_seq_one_letter_code
_entity_poly.pdbx_strand_id
1 'polypeptide(L)'
;MDIKGSNIAAKEEANIKADGNVNIVSATDSNYSEHKETHKKSFGRSKSEENISYQTYNVASNILGDKVNITSGKDVNILGSNIGAKDTGSISAKGNITEAATKDINYSYHKKTKTGFMGLTGKSSTEKIREELNAESNLYIKNQGIIGGDIKVIGSNLVLGNNSIINGKLTTDSNELHNSYSYEESKKGFSGSIGGGGFSIGYGKSESGLKEKDLTNAKSNLVLGDGTVLNKGAEITATNLTHGQISVNNGDVKFGARKDTKDVETYSKSSGINLSVRIKSPALDRAKQGIDSFKQMKSGDMLGGIASATNTATGIVSGLASNQGTKLSLDAVKADNTVGKDNVKLAEANNNFYANMGVNLGFNKSSSKSSSHNESAVVTTIRGKDENSSITYNNVKNIDYIGTQAQNDKFIYNNVENINKRAVELNNSYSSNSKSSGVSAGVNIGYGRKIVTDNASISASTSKSKMNTDGTNFQNGLFVNIDEEHNNTKNMTLSGFNQVGGKVTGNIENLTIESKQNISNTSGSSKSGSIGFAPNGIPNSISANYSQTNGERKYVDDPTTFIIGDGSNLKVGKVENTAAAIGTSGNGKLSIDEYVGYNLENKDKTTTKGASLSLSQSSIPISGVGVNYANKDLESVTKNTVIGNVEIGKSSGDEINKDLSTMTEVTKDEDTKTNVFVESQTIRYAVNPDSFKEDLQKAKNEIHDIYHAVDSTVNPQGKES
;
A
#
# COMPACT_ATOMS: atom_id res chain seq x y z
N MET A 1 23.60 -11.41 35.42
CA MET A 1 22.70 -12.55 35.67
C MET A 1 21.91 -12.77 34.41
N ASP A 2 21.91 -14.01 33.90
CA ASP A 2 21.23 -14.36 32.65
C ASP A 2 20.15 -15.42 32.94
N ILE A 3 18.91 -15.09 32.64
CA ILE A 3 17.73 -15.95 32.75
C ILE A 3 17.23 -16.18 31.33
N LYS A 4 17.33 -17.42 30.83
CA LYS A 4 17.07 -17.74 29.43
C LYS A 4 16.18 -18.96 29.25
N GLY A 5 15.00 -18.77 28.65
CA GLY A 5 13.99 -19.81 28.45
C GLY A 5 13.54 -20.48 29.76
N SER A 6 13.49 -19.73 30.87
CA SER A 6 13.28 -20.26 32.21
C SER A 6 12.01 -19.74 32.86
N ASN A 7 11.40 -20.54 33.74
CA ASN A 7 10.24 -20.14 34.55
C ASN A 7 10.67 -19.93 36.00
N ILE A 8 10.46 -18.73 36.52
CA ILE A 8 10.67 -18.36 37.93
C ILE A 8 9.32 -17.91 38.48
N ALA A 9 8.74 -18.71 39.38
CA ALA A 9 7.49 -18.38 40.05
C ALA A 9 7.71 -18.31 41.55
N ALA A 10 7.43 -17.15 42.14
CA ALA A 10 7.41 -16.94 43.58
C ALA A 10 5.95 -16.82 44.06
N LYS A 11 5.64 -17.39 45.23
CA LYS A 11 4.31 -17.24 45.82
C LYS A 11 4.06 -15.81 46.32
N GLU A 12 5.09 -15.19 46.88
CA GLU A 12 5.01 -13.85 47.46
C GLU A 12 5.91 -12.89 46.67
N GLU A 13 7.22 -12.99 46.82
CA GLU A 13 8.16 -12.03 46.23
C GLU A 13 9.26 -12.71 45.41
N ALA A 14 9.47 -12.22 44.18
CA ALA A 14 10.63 -12.57 43.36
C ALA A 14 11.65 -11.43 43.38
N ASN A 15 12.80 -11.65 44.03
CA ASN A 15 13.88 -10.67 44.13
C ASN A 15 15.06 -11.09 43.25
N ILE A 16 15.36 -10.28 42.23
CA ILE A 16 16.44 -10.51 41.27
C ILE A 16 17.42 -9.36 41.36
N LYS A 17 18.66 -9.66 41.74
CA LYS A 17 19.70 -8.65 41.93
C LYS A 17 21.00 -9.07 41.28
N ALA A 18 21.64 -8.14 40.56
CA ALA A 18 22.99 -8.32 40.05
C ALA A 18 23.78 -7.01 40.08
N ASP A 19 25.08 -7.07 40.37
CA ASP A 19 25.97 -5.91 40.26
C ASP A 19 26.30 -5.56 38.79
N GLY A 20 26.20 -6.57 37.91
CA GLY A 20 26.25 -6.40 36.46
C GLY A 20 24.86 -6.31 35.84
N ASN A 21 24.74 -6.66 34.55
CA ASN A 21 23.46 -6.68 33.85
C ASN A 21 22.53 -7.76 34.41
N VAL A 22 21.22 -7.51 34.29
CA VAL A 22 20.17 -8.54 34.43
C VAL A 22 19.55 -8.75 33.05
N ASN A 23 19.76 -9.92 32.45
CA ASN A 23 19.19 -10.28 31.17
C ASN A 23 18.12 -11.37 31.38
N ILE A 24 16.88 -11.05 31.03
CA ILE A 24 15.73 -11.94 31.04
C ILE A 24 15.31 -12.09 29.59
N VAL A 25 15.78 -13.15 28.96
CA VAL A 25 15.71 -13.31 27.50
C VAL A 25 15.05 -14.62 27.14
N SER A 26 14.41 -14.68 25.98
CA SER A 26 13.92 -15.95 25.47
C SER A 26 15.05 -16.86 25.00
N ALA A 27 14.79 -18.15 25.02
CA ALA A 27 15.50 -19.11 24.20
C ALA A 27 14.88 -19.16 22.80
N THR A 28 15.62 -19.72 21.84
CA THR A 28 15.15 -19.92 20.48
C THR A 28 15.12 -21.42 20.22
N ASP A 29 13.95 -21.94 19.89
CA ASP A 29 13.80 -23.28 19.33
C ASP A 29 13.69 -23.19 17.81
N SER A 30 13.99 -24.27 17.09
CA SER A 30 13.93 -24.26 15.63
C SER A 30 13.61 -25.61 15.02
N ASN A 31 12.78 -25.61 13.99
CA ASN A 31 12.49 -26.76 13.16
C ASN A 31 13.11 -26.58 11.78
N TYR A 32 13.85 -27.59 11.32
CA TYR A 32 14.42 -27.64 9.98
C TYR A 32 13.98 -28.93 9.28
N SER A 33 13.46 -28.80 8.07
CA SER A 33 13.17 -29.94 7.20
C SER A 33 13.68 -29.66 5.79
N GLU A 34 14.39 -30.63 5.23
CA GLU A 34 14.84 -30.59 3.85
C GLU A 34 14.45 -31.90 3.16
N HIS A 35 13.85 -31.77 1.98
CA HIS A 35 13.44 -32.90 1.18
C HIS A 35 13.83 -32.69 -0.28
N LYS A 36 14.55 -33.66 -0.84
CA LYS A 36 15.07 -33.59 -2.21
C LYS A 36 14.86 -34.91 -2.91
N GLU A 37 14.12 -34.86 -4.02
CA GLU A 37 13.85 -36.02 -4.85
C GLU A 37 14.22 -35.76 -6.30
N THR A 38 14.71 -36.80 -6.97
CA THR A 38 15.00 -36.77 -8.40
C THR A 38 14.61 -38.10 -9.04
N HIS A 39 13.69 -38.04 -10.00
CA HIS A 39 13.30 -39.18 -10.81
C HIS A 39 13.86 -39.04 -12.22
N LYS A 40 14.69 -39.99 -12.63
CA LYS A 40 15.09 -40.17 -14.03
C LYS A 40 14.04 -41.02 -14.75
N LYS A 41 13.72 -40.67 -15.99
CA LYS A 41 12.81 -41.39 -16.87
C LYS A 41 13.53 -41.68 -18.20
N SER A 42 12.98 -42.61 -18.98
CA SER A 42 13.52 -42.97 -20.29
C SER A 42 13.67 -41.74 -21.22
N PHE A 43 14.63 -41.82 -22.13
CA PHE A 43 14.91 -40.81 -23.15
C PHE A 43 15.33 -39.42 -22.60
N GLY A 44 16.18 -39.41 -21.57
CA GLY A 44 16.78 -38.17 -21.03
C GLY A 44 15.81 -37.28 -20.25
N ARG A 45 14.62 -37.79 -19.91
CA ARG A 45 13.60 -37.08 -19.14
C ARG A 45 13.92 -37.14 -17.65
N SER A 46 13.68 -36.06 -16.92
CA SER A 46 13.79 -36.08 -15.46
C SER A 46 12.82 -35.12 -14.80
N LYS A 47 12.49 -35.39 -13.54
CA LYS A 47 11.80 -34.46 -12.64
C LYS A 47 12.62 -34.39 -11.35
N SER A 48 12.92 -33.19 -10.88
CA SER A 48 13.43 -33.00 -9.52
C SER A 48 12.55 -32.02 -8.74
N GLU A 49 12.53 -32.23 -7.42
CA GLU A 49 11.83 -31.40 -6.46
C GLU A 49 12.73 -31.23 -5.24
N GLU A 50 12.85 -30.00 -4.75
CA GLU A 50 13.66 -29.62 -3.60
C GLU A 50 12.83 -28.67 -2.73
N ASN A 51 12.59 -29.06 -1.50
CA ASN A 51 11.80 -28.32 -0.52
C ASN A 51 12.63 -28.12 0.73
N ILE A 52 12.76 -26.88 1.19
CA ILE A 52 13.39 -26.54 2.46
C ILE A 52 12.36 -25.73 3.26
N SER A 53 12.18 -26.11 4.52
CA SER A 53 11.40 -25.36 5.50
C SER A 53 12.27 -25.15 6.73
N TYR A 54 12.35 -23.90 7.19
CA TYR A 54 13.05 -23.52 8.41
C TYR A 54 12.17 -22.58 9.21
N GLN A 55 11.98 -22.89 10.48
CA GLN A 55 11.14 -22.13 11.38
C GLN A 55 11.87 -21.93 12.71
N THR A 56 11.78 -20.73 13.28
CA THR A 56 12.22 -20.46 14.66
C THR A 56 11.05 -20.07 15.53
N TYR A 57 11.13 -20.43 16.81
CA TYR A 57 10.13 -20.15 17.82
C TYR A 57 10.78 -19.56 19.06
N ASN A 58 10.19 -18.49 19.57
CA ASN A 58 10.54 -17.90 20.85
C ASN A 58 10.06 -18.80 22.00
N VAL A 59 10.97 -19.12 22.90
CA VAL A 59 10.67 -19.77 24.18
C VAL A 59 10.96 -18.77 25.29
N ALA A 60 9.93 -18.04 25.72
CA ALA A 60 10.02 -16.95 26.68
C ALA A 60 10.58 -17.39 28.04
N SER A 61 11.33 -16.51 28.69
CA SER A 61 11.52 -16.59 30.15
C SER A 61 10.31 -15.97 30.84
N ASN A 62 9.82 -16.58 31.92
CA ASN A 62 8.69 -16.09 32.70
C ASN A 62 9.11 -15.82 34.14
N ILE A 63 8.82 -14.62 34.65
CA ILE A 63 9.06 -14.24 36.05
C ILE A 63 7.76 -13.76 36.64
N LEU A 64 7.21 -14.52 37.58
CA LEU A 64 5.90 -14.29 38.15
C LEU A 64 5.97 -14.26 39.68
N GLY A 65 5.30 -13.28 40.28
CA GLY A 65 5.13 -13.18 41.73
C GLY A 65 3.98 -12.27 42.09
N ASP A 66 3.60 -12.24 43.38
CA ASP A 66 2.73 -11.17 43.85
C ASP A 66 3.49 -9.85 43.83
N LYS A 67 4.78 -9.89 44.23
CA LYS A 67 5.75 -8.82 44.06
C LYS A 67 6.94 -9.26 43.21
N VAL A 68 7.42 -8.38 42.34
CA VAL A 68 8.62 -8.63 41.53
C VAL A 68 9.56 -7.43 41.62
N ASN A 69 10.76 -7.65 42.16
CA ASN A 69 11.80 -6.63 42.25
C ASN A 69 13.04 -7.03 41.46
N ILE A 70 13.45 -6.19 40.51
CA ILE A 70 14.63 -6.38 39.69
C ILE A 70 15.56 -5.19 39.90
N THR A 71 16.78 -5.47 40.33
CA THR A 71 17.81 -4.45 40.56
C THR A 71 19.08 -4.83 39.82
N SER A 72 19.54 -3.93 38.95
CA SER A 72 20.78 -4.09 38.20
C SER A 72 21.77 -2.97 38.51
N GLY A 73 23.03 -3.32 38.75
CA GLY A 73 24.13 -2.36 38.83
C GLY A 73 24.53 -1.77 37.47
N LYS A 74 23.97 -2.29 36.37
CA LYS A 74 24.12 -1.80 35.00
C LYS A 74 22.76 -1.78 34.31
N ASP A 75 22.55 -2.55 33.24
CA ASP A 75 21.31 -2.56 32.45
C ASP A 75 20.36 -3.69 32.86
N VAL A 76 19.07 -3.54 32.56
CA VAL A 76 18.05 -4.60 32.60
C VAL A 76 17.51 -4.82 31.19
N ASN A 77 17.58 -6.04 30.67
CA ASN A 77 17.09 -6.39 29.34
C ASN A 77 16.01 -7.48 29.45
N ILE A 78 14.81 -7.21 28.93
CA ILE A 78 13.65 -8.10 28.92
C ILE A 78 13.30 -8.37 27.45
N LEU A 79 13.82 -9.47 26.90
CA LEU A 79 13.78 -9.74 25.45
C LEU A 79 12.90 -10.95 25.13
N GLY A 80 11.81 -10.72 24.39
CA GLY A 80 10.77 -11.72 24.09
C GLY A 80 10.35 -12.54 25.31
N SER A 81 10.25 -11.90 26.48
CA SER A 81 10.06 -12.57 27.78
C SER A 81 9.00 -11.86 28.62
N ASN A 82 8.49 -12.56 29.64
CA ASN A 82 7.33 -12.11 30.41
C ASN A 82 7.70 -11.88 31.88
N ILE A 83 7.26 -10.75 32.42
CA ILE A 83 7.37 -10.38 33.83
C ILE A 83 5.98 -9.98 34.31
N GLY A 84 5.51 -10.62 35.37
CA GLY A 84 4.18 -10.40 35.93
C GLY A 84 4.23 -10.21 37.44
N ALA A 85 3.76 -9.06 37.91
CA ALA A 85 3.51 -8.79 39.33
C ALA A 85 2.01 -8.59 39.58
N LYS A 86 1.42 -9.39 40.47
CA LYS A 86 -0.02 -9.29 40.81
C LYS A 86 -0.34 -8.09 41.70
N ASP A 87 0.63 -7.56 42.41
CA ASP A 87 0.48 -6.41 43.28
C ASP A 87 1.46 -5.32 42.87
N THR A 88 2.71 -5.38 43.34
CA THR A 88 3.72 -4.34 43.10
C THR A 88 4.91 -4.86 42.30
N GLY A 89 5.43 -4.05 41.39
CA GLY A 89 6.64 -4.36 40.65
C GLY A 89 7.63 -3.19 40.69
N SER A 90 8.91 -3.49 40.92
CA SER A 90 9.97 -2.49 40.93
C SER A 90 11.13 -2.92 40.05
N ILE A 91 11.47 -2.12 39.04
CA ILE A 91 12.60 -2.39 38.16
C ILE A 91 13.53 -1.18 38.21
N SER A 92 14.77 -1.41 38.63
CA SER A 92 15.79 -0.38 38.73
C SER A 92 17.10 -0.83 38.10
N ALA A 93 17.71 0.09 37.37
CA ALA A 93 18.97 -0.09 36.67
C ALA A 93 19.78 1.20 36.85
N LYS A 94 21.10 1.09 37.02
CA LYS A 94 21.97 2.28 36.93
C LYS A 94 22.16 2.72 35.47
N GLY A 95 22.02 1.79 34.53
CA GLY A 95 21.95 2.02 33.10
C GLY A 95 20.50 2.04 32.61
N ASN A 96 20.26 1.45 31.43
CA ASN A 96 18.95 1.46 30.78
C ASN A 96 18.11 0.23 31.15
N ILE A 97 16.78 0.41 31.13
CA ILE A 97 15.82 -0.69 31.17
C ILE A 97 15.26 -0.85 29.76
N THR A 98 15.48 -2.01 29.14
CA THR A 98 15.00 -2.30 27.79
C THR A 98 14.05 -3.48 27.83
N GLU A 99 12.82 -3.25 27.41
CA GLU A 99 11.84 -4.28 27.09
C GLU A 99 11.68 -4.32 25.57
N ALA A 100 12.01 -5.44 24.92
CA ALA A 100 11.94 -5.50 23.47
C ALA A 100 11.50 -6.87 22.97
N ALA A 101 10.74 -6.86 21.89
CA ALA A 101 10.33 -8.06 21.22
C ALA A 101 11.53 -8.72 20.53
N THR A 102 11.42 -10.03 20.38
CA THR A 102 12.30 -10.81 19.51
C THR A 102 11.55 -11.18 18.23
N LYS A 103 12.18 -11.96 17.35
CA LYS A 103 11.60 -12.31 16.06
C LYS A 103 11.59 -13.82 15.87
N ASP A 104 10.44 -14.33 15.49
CA ASP A 104 10.30 -15.67 14.94
C ASP A 104 10.41 -15.60 13.42
N ILE A 105 11.09 -16.57 12.81
CA ILE A 105 11.36 -16.59 11.37
C ILE A 105 10.67 -17.79 10.77
N ASN A 106 9.88 -17.56 9.72
CA ASN A 106 9.37 -18.60 8.84
C ASN A 106 10.05 -18.46 7.48
N TYR A 107 10.81 -19.48 7.08
CA TYR A 107 11.45 -19.55 5.78
C TYR A 107 11.00 -20.80 5.04
N SER A 108 10.61 -20.62 3.78
CA SER A 108 10.36 -21.73 2.87
C SER A 108 11.03 -21.51 1.52
N TYR A 109 11.48 -22.61 0.93
CA TYR A 109 12.03 -22.67 -0.41
C TYR A 109 11.45 -23.88 -1.11
N HIS A 110 10.88 -23.66 -2.29
CA HIS A 110 10.32 -24.69 -3.16
C HIS A 110 10.97 -24.56 -4.54
N LYS A 111 11.61 -25.62 -5.03
CA LYS A 111 12.12 -25.69 -6.40
C LYS A 111 11.65 -26.94 -7.10
N LYS A 112 11.09 -26.75 -8.30
CA LYS A 112 10.64 -27.80 -9.21
C LYS A 112 11.39 -27.67 -10.51
N THR A 113 12.01 -28.76 -10.97
CA THR A 113 12.56 -28.84 -12.33
C THR A 113 11.99 -30.03 -13.08
N LYS A 114 11.72 -29.83 -14.37
CA LYS A 114 11.26 -30.87 -15.29
C LYS A 114 12.05 -30.74 -16.58
N THR A 115 12.73 -31.82 -16.95
CA THR A 115 13.45 -31.96 -18.21
C THR A 115 12.69 -32.93 -19.11
N GLY A 116 12.36 -32.48 -20.31
CA GLY A 116 11.68 -33.27 -21.33
C GLY A 116 12.62 -34.15 -22.15
N PHE A 117 12.07 -34.77 -23.19
CA PHE A 117 12.79 -35.68 -24.08
C PHE A 117 14.11 -35.06 -24.57
N MET A 118 15.23 -35.75 -24.29
CA MET A 118 16.60 -35.32 -24.62
C MET A 118 16.94 -33.87 -24.22
N GLY A 119 16.25 -33.29 -23.24
CA GLY A 119 16.46 -31.89 -22.82
C GLY A 119 15.92 -30.83 -23.80
N LEU A 120 15.11 -31.23 -24.79
CA LEU A 120 14.53 -30.32 -25.78
C LEU A 120 13.49 -29.37 -25.17
N THR A 121 12.78 -29.84 -24.14
CA THR A 121 11.89 -29.02 -23.31
C THR A 121 12.33 -29.00 -21.86
N GLY A 122 12.09 -27.90 -21.18
CA GLY A 122 12.47 -27.69 -19.78
C GLY A 122 11.50 -26.73 -19.11
N LYS A 123 11.14 -27.02 -17.86
CA LYS A 123 10.41 -26.09 -16.99
C LYS A 123 11.07 -26.09 -15.62
N SER A 124 11.36 -24.91 -15.09
CA SER A 124 11.85 -24.72 -13.74
C SER A 124 11.03 -23.65 -13.05
N SER A 125 10.63 -23.88 -11.81
CA SER A 125 10.03 -22.87 -10.95
C SER A 125 10.74 -22.89 -9.60
N THR A 126 11.02 -21.71 -9.06
CA THR A 126 11.62 -21.51 -7.75
C THR A 126 10.75 -20.51 -6.99
N GLU A 127 10.37 -20.84 -5.77
CA GLU A 127 9.65 -19.99 -4.84
C GLU A 127 10.44 -19.89 -3.54
N LYS A 128 10.52 -18.67 -2.98
CA LYS A 128 11.12 -18.42 -1.68
C LYS A 128 10.23 -17.48 -0.88
N ILE A 129 10.03 -17.81 0.38
CA ILE A 129 9.28 -17.01 1.33
C ILE A 129 10.13 -16.85 2.58
N ARG A 130 10.23 -15.62 3.09
CA ARG A 130 10.80 -15.32 4.40
C ARG A 130 9.85 -14.37 5.10
N GLU A 131 9.39 -14.74 6.29
CA GLU A 131 8.55 -13.91 7.13
C GLU A 131 9.18 -13.80 8.52
N GLU A 132 9.17 -12.58 9.07
CA GLU A 132 9.50 -12.29 10.45
C GLU A 132 8.20 -12.00 11.22
N LEU A 133 8.02 -12.66 12.35
CA LEU A 133 6.87 -12.47 13.24
C LEU A 133 7.34 -11.87 14.56
N ASN A 134 6.56 -10.92 15.08
CA ASN A 134 6.85 -10.29 16.37
C ASN A 134 6.62 -11.27 17.52
N ALA A 135 7.64 -11.51 18.33
CA ALA A 135 7.55 -12.26 19.58
C ALA A 135 7.74 -11.29 20.75
N GLU A 136 6.60 -10.77 21.22
CA GLU A 136 6.47 -9.68 22.20
C GLU A 136 7.11 -10.03 23.55
N SER A 137 7.73 -9.04 24.20
CA SER A 137 7.92 -9.06 25.66
C SER A 137 6.67 -8.52 26.34
N ASN A 138 6.46 -8.94 27.59
CA ASN A 138 5.38 -8.44 28.42
C ASN A 138 5.90 -8.06 29.80
N LEU A 139 5.81 -6.78 30.17
CA LEU A 139 5.98 -6.29 31.52
C LEU A 139 4.63 -5.85 32.08
N TYR A 140 4.05 -6.69 32.94
CA TYR A 140 2.73 -6.48 33.51
C TYR A 140 2.81 -6.31 35.03
N ILE A 141 2.43 -5.13 35.51
CA ILE A 141 2.35 -4.81 36.94
C ILE A 141 0.94 -4.33 37.24
N LYS A 142 0.15 -5.16 37.95
CA LYS A 142 -1.30 -4.95 38.11
C LYS A 142 -1.66 -3.70 38.91
N ASN A 143 -1.04 -3.47 40.06
CA ASN A 143 -1.36 -2.34 40.92
C ASN A 143 -0.31 -1.24 40.75
N GLN A 144 0.82 -1.28 41.46
CA GLN A 144 1.81 -0.19 41.40
C GLN A 144 3.13 -0.66 40.79
N GLY A 145 3.52 -0.02 39.68
CA GLY A 145 4.83 -0.20 39.06
C GLY A 145 5.77 0.97 39.32
N ILE A 146 7.01 0.67 39.71
CA ILE A 146 8.07 1.65 39.89
C ILE A 146 9.22 1.32 38.94
N ILE A 147 9.46 2.21 37.98
CA ILE A 147 10.56 2.11 37.03
C ILE A 147 11.59 3.18 37.43
N GLY A 148 12.72 2.72 37.96
CA GLY A 148 13.73 3.57 38.59
C GLY A 148 14.61 4.38 37.63
N GLY A 149 14.67 3.99 36.35
CA GLY A 149 15.52 4.61 35.34
C GLY A 149 14.78 4.86 34.02
N ASP A 150 15.55 5.17 32.97
CA ASP A 150 15.01 5.29 31.62
C ASP A 150 14.54 3.92 31.13
N ILE A 151 13.36 3.88 30.51
CA ILE A 151 12.76 2.65 29.98
C ILE A 151 12.46 2.77 28.49
N LYS A 152 12.88 1.76 27.73
CA LYS A 152 12.60 1.63 26.31
C LYS A 152 11.77 0.37 26.05
N VAL A 153 10.61 0.51 25.41
CA VAL A 153 9.70 -0.57 25.03
C VAL A 153 9.65 -0.68 23.50
N ILE A 154 9.98 -1.83 22.92
CA ILE A 154 10.05 -2.01 21.47
C ILE A 154 9.18 -3.19 21.03
N GLY A 155 8.14 -2.93 20.24
CA GLY A 155 7.14 -3.90 19.79
C GLY A 155 6.61 -4.81 20.91
N SER A 156 6.50 -4.30 22.14
CA SER A 156 6.21 -5.08 23.36
C SER A 156 5.10 -4.44 24.20
N ASN A 157 4.70 -5.10 25.28
CA ASN A 157 3.56 -4.72 26.10
C ASN A 157 4.00 -4.27 27.49
N LEU A 158 3.95 -2.95 27.74
CA LEU A 158 4.16 -2.38 29.06
C LEU A 158 2.82 -2.01 29.70
N VAL A 159 2.48 -2.67 30.80
CA VAL A 159 1.26 -2.39 31.57
C VAL A 159 1.62 -2.06 33.00
N LEU A 160 1.36 -0.82 33.38
CA LEU A 160 1.53 -0.31 34.74
C LEU A 160 0.17 0.10 35.29
N GLY A 161 -0.24 -0.46 36.43
CA GLY A 161 -1.48 -0.09 37.09
C GLY A 161 -1.44 1.28 37.76
N ASN A 162 -2.36 1.51 38.69
CA ASN A 162 -2.56 2.79 39.34
C ASN A 162 -1.37 3.23 40.22
N ASN A 163 -1.17 4.55 40.31
CA ASN A 163 -0.14 5.22 41.11
C ASN A 163 1.28 4.76 40.76
N SER A 164 1.49 4.37 39.50
CA SER A 164 2.79 3.95 38.99
C SER A 164 3.70 5.14 38.70
N ILE A 165 5.01 4.92 38.72
CA ILE A 165 6.01 5.98 38.58
C ILE A 165 7.10 5.52 37.63
N ILE A 166 7.43 6.37 36.66
CA ILE A 166 8.62 6.24 35.82
C ILE A 166 9.54 7.43 36.13
N ASN A 167 10.67 7.14 36.79
CA ASN A 167 11.64 8.15 37.22
C ASN A 167 12.55 8.63 36.09
N GLY A 168 12.72 7.81 35.05
CA GLY A 168 13.43 8.17 33.81
C GLY A 168 12.50 8.63 32.70
N LYS A 169 13.07 8.79 31.50
CA LYS A 169 12.31 9.03 30.27
C LYS A 169 11.65 7.73 29.82
N LEU A 170 10.35 7.77 29.51
CA LEU A 170 9.63 6.68 28.86
C LEU A 170 9.81 6.76 27.35
N THR A 171 10.33 5.70 26.73
CA THR A 171 10.42 5.58 25.27
C THR A 171 9.69 4.34 24.79
N THR A 172 8.81 4.47 23.81
CA THR A 172 8.20 3.33 23.12
C THR A 172 8.38 3.43 21.62
N ASP A 173 8.54 2.28 20.97
CA ASP A 173 8.72 2.17 19.53
C ASP A 173 8.13 0.86 19.01
N SER A 174 7.98 0.72 17.70
CA SER A 174 7.61 -0.55 17.07
C SER A 174 8.84 -1.43 16.80
N ASN A 175 8.62 -2.73 16.63
CA ASN A 175 9.62 -3.64 16.11
C ASN A 175 9.46 -3.78 14.60
N GLU A 176 10.52 -3.47 13.85
CA GLU A 176 10.55 -3.60 12.39
C GLU A 176 10.65 -5.07 11.98
N LEU A 177 9.77 -5.56 11.11
CA LEU A 177 9.71 -6.93 10.61
C LEU A 177 9.95 -6.95 9.10
N HIS A 178 10.93 -7.76 8.66
CA HIS A 178 11.38 -7.80 7.27
C HIS A 178 10.90 -9.08 6.57
N ASN A 179 9.93 -8.92 5.67
CA ASN A 179 9.33 -10.00 4.91
C ASN A 179 9.80 -9.95 3.46
N SER A 180 9.94 -11.12 2.82
CA SER A 180 10.28 -11.19 1.41
C SER A 180 9.63 -12.38 0.73
N TYR A 181 9.18 -12.16 -0.50
CA TYR A 181 8.67 -13.19 -1.39
C TYR A 181 9.41 -13.15 -2.71
N SER A 182 9.75 -14.30 -3.27
CA SER A 182 10.26 -14.36 -4.63
C SER A 182 9.75 -15.58 -5.37
N TYR A 183 9.34 -15.38 -6.61
CA TYR A 183 8.94 -16.45 -7.51
C TYR A 183 9.63 -16.24 -8.85
N GLU A 184 10.32 -17.26 -9.34
CA GLU A 184 11.00 -17.25 -10.64
C GLU A 184 10.59 -18.49 -11.42
N GLU A 185 10.12 -18.31 -12.65
CA GLU A 185 9.77 -19.40 -13.56
C GLU A 185 10.53 -19.27 -14.88
N SER A 186 11.10 -20.37 -15.34
CA SER A 186 11.69 -20.48 -16.67
C SER A 186 11.07 -21.66 -17.42
N LYS A 187 10.79 -21.44 -18.70
CA LYS A 187 10.28 -22.46 -19.62
C LYS A 187 11.10 -22.41 -20.91
N LYS A 188 11.38 -23.58 -21.47
CA LYS A 188 12.01 -23.79 -22.77
C LYS A 188 11.25 -24.91 -23.46
N GLY A 189 10.82 -24.73 -24.70
CA GLY A 189 10.20 -25.81 -25.45
C GLY A 189 9.28 -25.38 -26.57
N PHE A 190 8.58 -26.36 -27.12
CA PHE A 190 7.62 -26.16 -28.19
C PHE A 190 6.29 -25.62 -27.64
N SER A 191 5.73 -24.61 -28.31
CA SER A 191 4.40 -24.07 -28.08
C SER A 191 3.57 -24.31 -29.34
N GLY A 192 2.42 -24.96 -29.18
CA GLY A 192 1.47 -25.17 -30.27
C GLY A 192 0.10 -24.62 -29.89
N SER A 193 -0.50 -23.82 -30.78
CA SER A 193 -1.91 -23.44 -30.68
C SER A 193 -2.64 -23.94 -31.93
N ILE A 194 -3.77 -24.61 -31.72
CA ILE A 194 -4.70 -24.99 -32.79
C ILE A 194 -5.86 -24.02 -32.73
N GLY A 195 -5.99 -23.16 -33.74
CA GLY A 195 -7.14 -22.28 -33.95
C GLY A 195 -7.81 -22.59 -35.29
N GLY A 196 -9.02 -22.08 -35.51
CA GLY A 196 -9.90 -22.41 -36.65
C GLY A 196 -9.42 -22.05 -38.07
N GLY A 197 -8.12 -21.93 -38.31
CA GLY A 197 -7.52 -21.63 -39.61
C GLY A 197 -6.05 -22.05 -39.79
N GLY A 198 -5.45 -22.84 -38.89
CA GLY A 198 -4.09 -23.36 -39.07
C GLY A 198 -3.41 -23.90 -37.80
N PHE A 199 -2.32 -24.67 -37.98
CA PHE A 199 -1.44 -25.11 -36.89
C PHE A 199 -0.19 -24.20 -36.82
N SER A 200 0.14 -23.68 -35.64
CA SER A 200 1.42 -23.00 -35.41
C SER A 200 2.27 -23.83 -34.44
N ILE A 201 3.50 -24.18 -34.85
CA ILE A 201 4.50 -24.81 -33.98
C ILE A 201 5.61 -23.80 -33.78
N GLY A 202 5.72 -23.27 -32.57
CA GLY A 202 6.77 -22.35 -32.14
C GLY A 202 7.75 -23.04 -31.20
N TYR A 203 9.01 -22.59 -31.19
CA TYR A 203 9.97 -22.94 -30.16
C TYR A 203 10.41 -21.66 -29.44
N GLY A 204 10.39 -21.67 -28.11
CA GLY A 204 10.74 -20.48 -27.34
C GLY A 204 11.31 -20.76 -25.96
N LYS A 205 12.01 -19.77 -25.45
CA LYS A 205 12.42 -19.61 -24.05
C LYS A 205 11.63 -18.46 -23.45
N SER A 206 11.15 -18.64 -22.24
CA SER A 206 10.52 -17.59 -21.44
C SER A 206 11.01 -17.68 -20.01
N GLU A 207 11.29 -16.53 -19.42
CA GLU A 207 11.67 -16.38 -18.03
C GLU A 207 10.84 -15.25 -17.44
N SER A 208 10.22 -15.47 -16.29
CA SER A 208 9.47 -14.43 -15.58
C SER A 208 9.71 -14.55 -14.10
N GLY A 209 9.71 -13.43 -13.39
CA GLY A 209 9.79 -13.45 -11.95
C GLY A 209 9.10 -12.28 -11.29
N LEU A 210 8.81 -12.46 -10.01
CA LEU A 210 8.23 -11.50 -9.11
C LEU A 210 9.03 -11.54 -7.80
N LYS A 211 9.36 -10.37 -7.28
CA LYS A 211 10.08 -10.19 -6.00
C LYS A 211 9.34 -9.14 -5.20
N GLU A 212 9.00 -9.46 -3.97
CA GLU A 212 8.42 -8.53 -3.01
C GLU A 212 9.33 -8.43 -1.79
N LYS A 213 9.48 -7.22 -1.26
CA LYS A 213 10.06 -6.98 0.05
C LYS A 213 9.14 -6.04 0.80
N ASP A 214 8.76 -6.45 2.00
CA ASP A 214 7.87 -5.68 2.84
C ASP A 214 8.59 -5.39 4.18
N LEU A 215 8.58 -4.13 4.60
CA LEU A 215 8.93 -3.70 5.96
C LEU A 215 7.64 -3.38 6.68
N THR A 216 7.39 -4.02 7.82
CA THR A 216 6.20 -3.74 8.64
C THR A 216 6.58 -3.44 10.08
N ASN A 217 5.87 -2.54 10.73
CA ASN A 217 6.14 -2.11 12.10
C ASN A 217 5.13 -2.72 13.08
N ALA A 218 5.58 -3.68 13.89
CA ALA A 218 4.76 -4.23 14.97
C ALA A 218 4.75 -3.27 16.16
N LYS A 219 3.60 -2.64 16.41
CA LYS A 219 3.43 -1.62 17.46
C LYS A 219 3.73 -2.17 18.85
N SER A 220 4.20 -1.29 19.74
CA SER A 220 4.13 -1.53 21.18
C SER A 220 2.71 -1.25 21.71
N ASN A 221 2.35 -1.86 22.84
CA ASN A 221 1.18 -1.50 23.60
C ASN A 221 1.61 -0.95 24.96
N LEU A 222 1.10 0.23 25.31
CA LEU A 222 1.43 0.93 26.53
C LEU A 222 0.14 1.20 27.31
N VAL A 223 0.05 0.70 28.53
CA VAL A 223 -1.11 0.91 29.41
C VAL A 223 -0.64 1.53 30.71
N LEU A 224 -1.15 2.71 31.03
CA LEU A 224 -0.81 3.45 32.25
C LEU A 224 -2.07 3.71 33.09
N GLY A 225 -2.10 3.23 34.33
CA GLY A 225 -3.23 3.40 35.26
C GLY A 225 -3.38 4.82 35.80
N ASP A 226 -4.43 5.04 36.60
CA ASP A 226 -4.72 6.34 37.22
C ASP A 226 -3.63 6.74 38.21
N GLY A 227 -3.31 8.04 38.27
CA GLY A 227 -2.25 8.57 39.13
C GLY A 227 -0.84 8.23 38.65
N THR A 228 -0.67 7.74 37.42
CA THR A 228 0.67 7.46 36.89
C THR A 228 1.45 8.74 36.64
N VAL A 229 2.72 8.76 37.05
CA VAL A 229 3.61 9.93 36.90
C VAL A 229 4.82 9.58 36.03
N LEU A 230 5.02 10.37 34.97
CA LEU A 230 6.22 10.35 34.12
C LEU A 230 7.09 11.56 34.48
N ASN A 231 8.27 11.34 35.07
CA ASN A 231 9.08 12.43 35.66
C ASN A 231 10.08 13.09 34.68
N LYS A 232 10.30 12.55 33.49
CA LYS A 232 11.26 13.07 32.50
C LYS A 232 10.75 12.98 31.05
N GLY A 233 9.51 13.38 30.82
CA GLY A 233 8.91 13.39 29.49
C GLY A 233 8.71 12.00 28.90
N ALA A 234 8.32 11.94 27.62
CA ALA A 234 8.05 10.68 26.94
C ALA A 234 8.26 10.78 25.43
N GLU A 235 8.76 9.71 24.81
CA GLU A 235 8.81 9.56 23.36
C GLU A 235 8.09 8.27 22.96
N ILE A 236 6.85 8.40 22.51
CA ILE A 236 5.92 7.31 22.24
C ILE A 236 5.70 7.22 20.74
N THR A 237 6.31 6.25 20.06
CA THR A 237 6.28 6.14 18.60
C THR A 237 5.64 4.82 18.18
N ALA A 238 4.80 4.85 17.15
CA ALA A 238 4.10 3.67 16.60
C ALA A 238 3.54 2.75 17.70
N THR A 239 2.83 3.33 18.67
CA THR A 239 2.37 2.64 19.88
C THR A 239 0.86 2.82 20.06
N ASN A 240 0.19 1.82 20.65
CA ASN A 240 -1.17 1.99 21.15
C ASN A 240 -1.10 2.36 22.63
N LEU A 241 -1.39 3.61 22.96
CA LEU A 241 -1.42 4.12 24.33
C LEU A 241 -2.85 4.07 24.88
N THR A 242 -3.03 3.34 25.96
CA THR A 242 -4.23 3.42 26.82
C THR A 242 -3.85 4.05 28.15
N HIS A 243 -4.58 5.07 28.62
CA HIS A 243 -4.22 5.73 29.87
C HIS A 243 -5.42 6.05 30.76
N GLY A 244 -5.20 6.06 32.07
CA GLY A 244 -6.05 6.70 33.07
C GLY A 244 -5.78 8.19 33.19
N GLN A 245 -5.86 8.72 34.41
CA GLN A 245 -5.35 10.05 34.73
C GLN A 245 -3.84 9.99 34.91
N ILE A 246 -3.07 10.58 33.99
CA ILE A 246 -1.61 10.58 34.04
C ILE A 246 -1.05 11.99 34.04
N SER A 247 0.14 12.14 34.63
CA SER A 247 0.88 13.39 34.62
C SER A 247 2.26 13.20 34.03
N VAL A 248 2.62 14.11 33.11
CA VAL A 248 3.94 14.18 32.50
C VAL A 248 4.60 15.46 32.98
N ASN A 249 5.61 15.30 33.82
CA ASN A 249 6.35 16.38 34.42
C ASN A 249 7.71 16.48 33.74
N ASN A 250 8.08 17.70 33.36
CA ASN A 250 9.43 18.08 32.92
C ASN A 250 9.92 17.31 31.65
N GLY A 251 10.60 18.00 30.75
CA GLY A 251 11.16 17.39 29.53
C GLY A 251 10.15 17.24 28.39
N ASP A 252 10.68 17.07 27.18
CA ASP A 252 9.88 17.07 25.95
C ASP A 252 9.03 15.81 25.79
N VAL A 253 7.89 15.97 25.12
CA VAL A 253 6.97 14.88 24.78
C VAL A 253 6.85 14.75 23.27
N LYS A 254 6.88 13.51 22.78
CA LYS A 254 6.68 13.23 21.36
C LYS A 254 5.82 11.99 21.18
N PHE A 255 4.76 12.12 20.37
CA PHE A 255 3.96 11.05 19.84
C PHE A 255 4.28 10.90 18.35
N GLY A 256 5.07 9.88 18.01
CA GLY A 256 5.62 9.68 16.67
C GLY A 256 4.87 8.63 15.84
N ALA A 257 5.27 8.53 14.57
CA ALA A 257 4.86 7.46 13.66
C ALA A 257 6.08 6.77 13.02
N ARG A 258 5.89 5.54 12.57
CA ARG A 258 6.83 4.80 11.70
C ARG A 258 6.25 4.62 10.31
N LYS A 259 7.04 4.04 9.40
CA LYS A 259 6.65 3.80 8.01
C LYS A 259 6.82 2.33 7.68
N ASP A 260 5.75 1.74 7.17
CA ASP A 260 5.81 0.47 6.48
C ASP A 260 6.18 0.71 5.02
N THR A 261 6.95 -0.20 4.43
CA THR A 261 7.35 -0.12 3.02
C THR A 261 6.99 -1.39 2.27
N LYS A 262 6.61 -1.24 1.01
CA LYS A 262 6.34 -2.35 0.10
C LYS A 262 7.01 -2.13 -1.24
N ASP A 263 8.03 -2.93 -1.50
CA ASP A 263 8.75 -3.00 -2.76
C ASP A 263 8.26 -4.17 -3.58
N VAL A 264 7.86 -3.93 -4.83
CA VAL A 264 7.46 -4.99 -5.76
C VAL A 264 8.24 -4.84 -7.06
N GLU A 265 8.97 -5.88 -7.45
CA GLU A 265 9.62 -5.98 -8.75
C GLU A 265 9.01 -7.12 -9.56
N THR A 266 8.66 -6.85 -10.81
CA THR A 266 8.25 -7.87 -11.77
C THR A 266 9.12 -7.80 -13.00
N TYR A 267 9.44 -8.97 -13.57
CA TYR A 267 10.13 -9.03 -14.86
C TYR A 267 9.63 -10.20 -15.70
N SER A 268 9.71 -10.01 -17.01
CA SER A 268 9.43 -11.05 -18.00
C SER A 268 10.39 -10.90 -19.16
N LYS A 269 10.91 -12.01 -19.66
CA LYS A 269 11.76 -12.12 -20.84
C LYS A 269 11.24 -13.28 -21.67
N SER A 270 11.04 -13.08 -22.96
CA SER A 270 10.73 -14.16 -23.89
C SER A 270 11.57 -14.04 -25.15
N SER A 271 11.93 -15.17 -25.73
CA SER A 271 12.55 -15.29 -27.04
C SER A 271 12.04 -16.54 -27.72
N GLY A 272 11.46 -16.42 -28.91
CA GLY A 272 10.93 -17.59 -29.62
C GLY A 272 10.13 -17.24 -30.86
N ILE A 273 9.69 -18.30 -31.54
CA ILE A 273 8.84 -18.20 -32.74
C ILE A 273 7.37 -18.19 -32.31
N ASN A 274 6.63 -17.12 -32.64
CA ASN A 274 5.18 -16.94 -32.38
C ASN A 274 4.70 -17.21 -30.92
N LEU A 275 5.15 -16.43 -29.94
CA LEU A 275 4.81 -16.65 -28.51
C LEU A 275 4.11 -15.45 -27.85
N SER A 276 2.98 -15.68 -27.15
CA SER A 276 2.36 -14.74 -26.20
C SER A 276 2.41 -15.32 -24.78
N VAL A 277 2.85 -14.53 -23.79
CA VAL A 277 2.94 -14.96 -22.38
C VAL A 277 2.03 -14.06 -21.55
N ARG A 278 0.96 -14.63 -20.99
CA ARG A 278 0.09 -13.97 -20.00
C ARG A 278 0.48 -14.49 -18.62
N ILE A 279 1.03 -13.62 -17.77
CA ILE A 279 1.22 -13.91 -16.35
C ILE A 279 -0.18 -13.79 -15.71
N LYS A 280 -0.82 -14.91 -15.41
CA LYS A 280 -1.91 -14.90 -14.41
C LYS A 280 -1.22 -14.78 -13.04
N SER A 281 -1.77 -13.99 -12.12
CA SER A 281 -1.29 -13.81 -10.74
C SER A 281 -2.01 -14.65 -9.66
N PRO A 282 -2.33 -15.96 -9.84
CA PRO A 282 -2.98 -16.76 -8.81
C PRO A 282 -1.98 -17.28 -7.74
N ALA A 283 -0.79 -16.68 -7.61
CA ALA A 283 0.19 -17.00 -6.57
C ALA A 283 -0.14 -16.29 -5.25
N LEU A 284 -0.68 -15.07 -5.30
CA LEU A 284 -1.04 -14.26 -4.13
C LEU A 284 -2.08 -14.93 -3.24
N ASP A 285 -3.08 -15.59 -3.84
CA ASP A 285 -4.16 -16.26 -3.09
C ASP A 285 -3.73 -17.60 -2.48
N ARG A 286 -2.73 -18.29 -3.06
CA ARG A 286 -2.25 -19.58 -2.55
C ARG A 286 -1.31 -19.43 -1.37
N ALA A 287 -0.50 -18.36 -1.31
CA ALA A 287 0.31 -18.04 -0.14
C ALA A 287 -0.58 -17.65 1.06
N LYS A 288 -1.63 -16.85 0.84
CA LYS A 288 -2.61 -16.49 1.88
C LYS A 288 -3.31 -17.72 2.49
N GLN A 289 -3.68 -18.70 1.67
CA GLN A 289 -4.36 -19.93 2.15
C GLN A 289 -3.46 -20.85 2.98
N GLY A 290 -2.14 -20.87 2.73
CA GLY A 290 -1.18 -21.61 3.57
C GLY A 290 -0.98 -20.98 4.96
N ILE A 291 -1.06 -19.66 5.05
CA ILE A 291 -0.85 -18.88 6.29
C ILE A 291 -2.10 -18.89 7.19
N ASP A 292 -3.31 -18.84 6.62
CA ASP A 292 -4.57 -18.92 7.40
C ASP A 292 -4.75 -20.27 8.11
N SER A 293 -4.09 -21.33 7.62
CA SER A 293 -4.04 -22.65 8.27
C SER A 293 -3.11 -22.65 9.50
N PHE A 294 -2.10 -21.78 9.53
CA PHE A 294 -1.16 -21.66 10.66
C PHE A 294 -1.66 -20.74 11.77
N LYS A 295 -2.42 -19.68 11.43
CA LYS A 295 -3.15 -18.88 12.44
C LYS A 295 -4.12 -19.74 13.25
N GLN A 296 -4.73 -20.74 12.62
CA GLN A 296 -5.58 -21.75 13.28
C GLN A 296 -4.80 -22.78 14.12
N MET A 297 -3.51 -23.01 13.82
CA MET A 297 -2.67 -23.92 14.61
C MET A 297 -2.11 -23.22 15.87
N LYS A 298 -1.85 -21.90 15.81
CA LYS A 298 -1.43 -21.10 16.99
C LYS A 298 -2.60 -20.77 17.95
N SER A 299 -3.86 -20.95 17.51
CA SER A 299 -5.03 -20.89 18.40
C SER A 299 -5.31 -22.19 19.16
N GLY A 300 -4.61 -23.28 18.84
CA GLY A 300 -4.61 -24.50 19.64
C GLY A 300 -3.38 -24.50 20.56
N ASP A 301 -3.61 -24.29 21.86
CA ASP A 301 -2.61 -24.26 22.93
C ASP A 301 -1.58 -23.12 22.92
N MET A 302 -1.95 -21.98 23.55
CA MET A 302 -1.02 -21.26 24.46
C MET A 302 -1.65 -20.18 25.37
N LEU A 303 -2.98 -20.12 25.56
CA LEU A 303 -3.63 -19.15 26.48
C LEU A 303 -4.73 -19.77 27.38
N GLY A 304 -4.76 -21.10 27.51
CA GLY A 304 -5.80 -21.82 28.27
C GLY A 304 -5.50 -22.07 29.77
N GLY A 305 -4.43 -21.52 30.33
CA GLY A 305 -3.88 -21.97 31.63
C GLY A 305 -3.98 -21.04 32.84
N ILE A 306 -4.32 -19.75 32.71
CA ILE A 306 -4.51 -18.83 33.85
C ILE A 306 -5.68 -17.87 33.56
N ALA A 307 -6.82 -18.42 33.17
CA ALA A 307 -8.09 -17.69 33.07
C ALA A 307 -9.24 -18.61 33.48
N SER A 308 -9.23 -19.10 34.72
CA SER A 308 -10.44 -19.63 35.37
C SER A 308 -10.25 -19.79 36.87
N ALA A 309 -10.42 -18.69 37.60
CA ALA A 309 -11.08 -18.75 38.90
C ALA A 309 -11.56 -17.35 39.31
N THR A 310 -12.89 -17.21 39.33
CA THR A 310 -13.68 -16.32 40.19
C THR A 310 -13.65 -14.81 39.94
N ASN A 311 -14.65 -14.38 39.15
CA ASN A 311 -15.46 -13.16 39.23
C ASN A 311 -14.92 -11.92 39.96
N THR A 312 -14.65 -10.86 39.18
CA THR A 312 -15.18 -9.52 39.46
C THR A 312 -15.21 -8.70 38.16
N ALA A 313 -16.14 -7.76 38.13
CA ALA A 313 -16.81 -7.27 36.95
C ALA A 313 -16.04 -6.19 36.15
N THR A 314 -16.59 -5.92 34.96
CA THR A 314 -16.46 -4.69 34.14
C THR A 314 -15.13 -4.41 33.41
N GLY A 315 -15.09 -4.72 32.10
CA GLY A 315 -14.77 -3.69 31.10
C GLY A 315 -13.41 -3.63 30.40
N ILE A 316 -12.50 -4.61 30.51
CA ILE A 316 -11.08 -4.41 30.07
C ILE A 316 -10.57 -5.39 28.97
N VAL A 317 -11.35 -6.35 28.47
CA VAL A 317 -10.80 -7.46 27.64
C VAL A 317 -10.80 -7.22 26.10
N SER A 318 -11.04 -6.00 25.60
CA SER A 318 -10.93 -5.73 24.15
C SER A 318 -9.55 -5.21 23.71
N GLY A 319 -8.61 -4.95 24.63
CA GLY A 319 -7.30 -4.35 24.34
C GLY A 319 -6.15 -5.33 24.02
N LEU A 320 -6.27 -6.61 24.40
CA LEU A 320 -5.18 -7.60 24.26
C LEU A 320 -5.34 -8.54 23.04
N ALA A 321 -6.43 -8.44 22.26
CA ALA A 321 -6.71 -9.35 21.13
C ALA A 321 -6.58 -8.69 19.74
N SER A 322 -6.25 -7.39 19.66
CA SER A 322 -6.40 -6.60 18.43
C SER A 322 -5.28 -6.78 17.38
N ASN A 323 -4.40 -7.77 17.51
CA ASN A 323 -3.41 -8.12 16.48
C ASN A 323 -3.86 -9.29 15.57
N GLN A 324 -5.15 -9.63 15.58
CA GLN A 324 -5.77 -10.46 14.53
C GLN A 324 -6.75 -9.61 13.74
N GLY A 325 -6.34 -9.29 12.50
CA GLY A 325 -7.02 -8.36 11.61
C GLY A 325 -8.54 -8.53 11.59
N THR A 326 -9.23 -7.44 11.94
CA THR A 326 -10.65 -7.22 11.68
C THR A 326 -10.88 -7.20 10.16
N LYS A 327 -11.19 -8.38 9.60
CA LYS A 327 -11.96 -8.46 8.35
C LYS A 327 -13.35 -7.91 8.65
N LEU A 328 -13.62 -6.70 8.16
CA LEU A 328 -14.99 -6.26 7.95
C LEU A 328 -15.68 -7.29 7.04
N SER A 329 -16.84 -7.74 7.50
CA SER A 329 -17.72 -8.68 6.81
C SER A 329 -18.08 -8.13 5.42
N LEU A 330 -17.92 -8.97 4.41
CA LEU A 330 -18.43 -8.78 3.06
C LEU A 330 -19.56 -9.79 2.84
N ASP A 331 -20.58 -9.75 3.69
CA ASP A 331 -21.82 -10.50 3.51
C ASP A 331 -22.75 -9.74 2.55
N ALA A 332 -22.52 -9.88 1.24
CA ALA A 332 -23.56 -9.75 0.21
C ALA A 332 -23.14 -10.26 -1.18
N VAL A 333 -22.39 -11.36 -1.30
CA VAL A 333 -22.36 -12.11 -2.57
C VAL A 333 -22.26 -13.59 -2.27
N LYS A 334 -23.41 -14.28 -2.21
CA LYS A 334 -23.58 -15.69 -2.63
C LYS A 334 -25.05 -16.12 -2.55
N ALA A 335 -25.69 -16.17 -3.70
CA ALA A 335 -26.59 -17.24 -4.18
C ALA A 335 -26.88 -16.86 -5.65
N ASP A 336 -26.69 -17.68 -6.67
CA ASP A 336 -26.89 -19.12 -6.71
C ASP A 336 -26.04 -19.78 -7.82
N ASN A 337 -25.67 -21.02 -7.56
CA ASN A 337 -25.15 -21.96 -8.53
C ASN A 337 -26.27 -22.34 -9.50
N THR A 338 -25.99 -22.44 -10.80
CA THR A 338 -26.25 -23.68 -11.54
C THR A 338 -25.64 -23.63 -12.92
N VAL A 339 -24.77 -24.59 -13.17
CA VAL A 339 -24.32 -24.99 -14.49
C VAL A 339 -25.51 -25.63 -15.22
N GLY A 340 -26.19 -24.83 -16.02
CA GLY A 340 -27.12 -25.30 -17.05
C GLY A 340 -26.36 -25.56 -18.35
N LYS A 341 -26.17 -26.84 -18.68
CA LYS A 341 -26.07 -27.28 -20.08
C LYS A 341 -27.33 -26.77 -20.79
N ASP A 342 -27.27 -25.65 -21.50
CA ASP A 342 -28.17 -25.28 -22.62
C ASP A 342 -27.90 -23.83 -23.09
N ASN A 343 -26.68 -23.54 -23.56
CA ASN A 343 -26.40 -22.43 -24.49
C ASN A 343 -25.10 -22.67 -25.29
N VAL A 344 -24.93 -23.91 -25.75
CA VAL A 344 -23.88 -24.37 -26.68
C VAL A 344 -24.31 -24.19 -28.15
N LYS A 345 -25.33 -23.39 -28.46
CA LYS A 345 -25.75 -23.13 -29.84
C LYS A 345 -26.32 -21.73 -29.96
N LEU A 346 -25.46 -20.74 -30.25
CA LEU A 346 -25.76 -19.56 -31.08
C LEU A 346 -24.49 -18.69 -31.18
N ALA A 347 -23.48 -19.19 -31.90
CA ALA A 347 -22.41 -18.38 -32.48
C ALA A 347 -21.69 -19.19 -33.58
N GLU A 348 -22.46 -19.92 -34.39
CA GLU A 348 -22.02 -20.29 -35.74
C GLU A 348 -22.71 -19.35 -36.72
N ALA A 349 -21.98 -19.01 -37.78
CA ALA A 349 -22.36 -18.24 -38.96
C ALA A 349 -22.33 -16.70 -38.87
N ASN A 350 -21.16 -16.11 -39.17
CA ASN A 350 -20.90 -15.43 -40.46
C ASN A 350 -19.64 -14.56 -40.37
N ASN A 351 -18.51 -15.02 -40.90
CA ASN A 351 -18.11 -14.59 -42.23
C ASN A 351 -16.87 -15.34 -42.76
N ASN A 352 -16.91 -15.53 -44.07
CA ASN A 352 -16.03 -16.34 -44.90
C ASN A 352 -14.54 -16.02 -44.76
N PHE A 353 -13.79 -17.08 -44.46
CA PHE A 353 -12.36 -17.20 -44.64
C PHE A 353 -12.04 -17.36 -46.13
N TYR A 354 -11.57 -16.30 -46.79
CA TYR A 354 -10.69 -16.48 -47.95
C TYR A 354 -9.30 -16.82 -47.41
N ALA A 355 -8.91 -18.08 -47.61
CA ALA A 355 -7.63 -18.63 -47.22
C ALA A 355 -6.47 -17.92 -47.92
N ASN A 356 -5.55 -17.36 -47.13
CA ASN A 356 -4.15 -17.23 -47.52
C ASN A 356 -3.35 -18.11 -46.55
N MET A 357 -2.90 -19.28 -47.03
CA MET A 357 -1.95 -20.12 -46.32
C MET A 357 -0.54 -19.52 -46.51
N GLY A 358 -0.07 -18.75 -45.54
CA GLY A 358 1.32 -18.31 -45.45
C GLY A 358 1.97 -18.88 -44.19
N VAL A 359 3.13 -19.53 -44.33
CA VAL A 359 3.96 -19.92 -43.18
C VAL A 359 4.77 -18.70 -42.76
N ASN A 360 4.32 -17.98 -41.73
CA ASN A 360 5.08 -16.88 -41.13
C ASN A 360 6.06 -17.42 -40.07
N LEU A 361 7.35 -17.44 -40.42
CA LEU A 361 8.46 -17.69 -39.49
C LEU A 361 8.94 -16.33 -38.96
N GLY A 362 8.64 -16.03 -37.69
CA GLY A 362 9.05 -14.80 -37.03
C GLY A 362 9.81 -15.05 -35.75
N PHE A 363 10.99 -14.46 -35.60
CA PHE A 363 11.77 -14.48 -34.36
C PHE A 363 11.40 -13.26 -33.51
N ASN A 364 10.76 -13.48 -32.36
CA ASN A 364 10.35 -12.41 -31.44
C ASN A 364 11.13 -12.50 -30.14
N LYS A 365 11.71 -11.37 -29.70
CA LYS A 365 12.34 -11.20 -28.39
C LYS A 365 11.64 -10.06 -27.66
N SER A 366 11.19 -10.31 -26.43
CA SER A 366 10.59 -9.28 -25.58
C SER A 366 11.16 -9.33 -24.17
N SER A 367 11.24 -8.17 -23.53
CA SER A 367 11.58 -8.04 -22.12
C SER A 367 10.79 -6.91 -21.49
N SER A 368 10.19 -7.13 -20.34
CA SER A 368 9.55 -6.10 -19.50
C SER A 368 10.10 -6.19 -18.08
N LYS A 369 10.26 -5.04 -17.44
CA LYS A 369 10.55 -4.91 -16.00
C LYS A 369 9.68 -3.79 -15.44
N SER A 370 9.11 -3.99 -14.26
CA SER A 370 8.47 -2.94 -13.47
C SER A 370 8.92 -3.04 -12.02
N SER A 371 9.02 -1.89 -11.35
CA SER A 371 9.30 -1.76 -9.92
C SER A 371 8.36 -0.74 -9.30
N SER A 372 7.91 -0.99 -8.07
CA SER A 372 7.16 -0.02 -7.27
C SER A 372 7.69 0.00 -5.84
N HIS A 373 7.70 1.18 -5.24
CA HIS A 373 7.96 1.43 -3.82
C HIS A 373 6.78 2.21 -3.25
N ASN A 374 6.23 1.75 -2.13
CA ASN A 374 5.12 2.44 -1.46
C ASN A 374 5.37 2.52 0.03
N GLU A 375 5.14 3.68 0.63
CA GLU A 375 5.19 3.92 2.07
C GLU A 375 3.77 4.07 2.66
N SER A 376 3.57 3.58 3.88
CA SER A 376 2.35 3.83 4.67
C SER A 376 2.67 4.11 6.13
N ALA A 377 1.94 5.00 6.79
CA ALA A 377 2.25 5.37 8.17
C ALA A 377 1.69 4.37 9.19
N VAL A 378 2.52 4.00 10.18
CA VAL A 378 2.12 3.31 11.40
C VAL A 378 2.14 4.31 12.54
N VAL A 379 0.97 4.88 12.81
CA VAL A 379 0.81 6.02 13.73
C VAL A 379 0.58 5.59 15.17
N THR A 380 0.93 6.47 16.10
CA THR A 380 0.57 6.32 17.51
C THR A 380 -0.91 6.62 17.71
N THR A 381 -1.59 5.77 18.49
CA THR A 381 -2.99 5.97 18.90
C THR A 381 -3.04 6.24 20.39
N ILE A 382 -3.83 7.22 20.81
CA ILE A 382 -4.05 7.59 22.21
C ILE A 382 -5.52 7.38 22.54
N ARG A 383 -5.77 6.70 23.65
CA ARG A 383 -7.12 6.43 24.13
C ARG A 383 -7.19 6.46 25.65
N GLY A 384 -8.08 7.29 26.17
CA GLY A 384 -8.54 7.19 27.55
C GLY A 384 -9.18 5.81 27.82
N LYS A 385 -8.80 5.18 28.94
CA LYS A 385 -9.43 3.94 29.41
C LYS A 385 -10.92 4.13 29.72
N ASP A 386 -11.30 5.33 30.16
CA ASP A 386 -12.66 5.73 30.51
C ASP A 386 -12.84 7.25 30.33
N GLU A 387 -14.04 7.77 30.58
CA GLU A 387 -14.38 9.19 30.40
C GLU A 387 -13.64 10.16 31.35
N ASN A 388 -13.06 9.65 32.45
CA ASN A 388 -12.30 10.45 33.40
C ASN A 388 -10.80 10.45 33.11
N SER A 389 -10.36 9.75 32.05
CA SER A 389 -8.99 9.75 31.60
C SER A 389 -8.52 11.15 31.19
N SER A 390 -7.26 11.46 31.52
CA SER A 390 -6.63 12.69 31.06
C SER A 390 -5.12 12.58 31.06
N ILE A 391 -4.47 13.36 30.19
CA ILE A 391 -3.02 13.58 30.22
C ILE A 391 -2.76 15.02 30.65
N THR A 392 -2.13 15.20 31.80
CA THR A 392 -1.71 16.52 32.27
C THR A 392 -0.23 16.73 32.00
N TYR A 393 0.11 17.75 31.24
CA TYR A 393 1.47 18.17 30.94
C TYR A 393 1.86 19.35 31.85
N ASN A 394 2.92 19.19 32.64
CA ASN A 394 3.38 20.24 33.57
C ASN A 394 4.79 20.70 33.22
N ASN A 395 4.93 21.98 32.87
CA ASN A 395 6.21 22.64 32.57
C ASN A 395 6.99 21.92 31.45
N VAL A 396 6.28 21.51 30.40
CA VAL A 396 6.85 20.84 29.22
C VAL A 396 7.23 21.89 28.18
N LYS A 397 8.45 21.83 27.66
CA LYS A 397 8.89 22.79 26.65
C LYS A 397 8.25 22.49 25.29
N ASN A 398 8.38 21.27 24.79
CA ASN A 398 7.85 20.88 23.49
C ASN A 398 6.98 19.64 23.57
N ILE A 399 5.84 19.66 22.89
CA ILE A 399 4.97 18.52 22.65
C ILE A 399 4.79 18.35 21.14
N ASP A 400 5.23 17.22 20.59
CA ASP A 400 5.07 16.89 19.18
C ASP A 400 4.07 15.74 18.99
N TYR A 401 3.08 15.93 18.12
CA TYR A 401 2.14 14.91 17.65
C TYR A 401 2.32 14.73 16.14
N ILE A 402 2.90 13.60 15.71
CA ILE A 402 3.22 13.33 14.30
C ILE A 402 2.34 12.18 13.80
N GLY A 403 1.36 12.50 12.96
CA GLY A 403 0.35 11.56 12.47
C GLY A 403 -0.55 10.96 13.55
N THR A 404 -0.45 11.45 14.80
CA THR A 404 -1.09 10.86 15.97
C THR A 404 -2.61 10.88 15.84
N GLN A 405 -3.25 9.81 16.32
CA GLN A 405 -4.69 9.69 16.35
C GLN A 405 -5.20 9.61 17.79
N ALA A 406 -6.20 10.41 18.14
CA ALA A 406 -6.84 10.39 19.44
C ALA A 406 -8.35 10.64 19.32
N GLN A 407 -9.14 10.04 20.22
CA GLN A 407 -10.58 10.25 20.25
C GLN A 407 -11.15 10.23 21.66
N ASN A 408 -12.09 11.14 21.96
CA ASN A 408 -12.85 11.20 23.22
C ASN A 408 -11.91 11.19 24.43
N ASP A 409 -11.01 12.16 24.50
CA ASP A 409 -9.96 12.23 25.51
C ASP A 409 -9.80 13.66 26.04
N LYS A 410 -8.97 13.84 27.07
CA LYS A 410 -8.71 15.14 27.69
C LYS A 410 -7.22 15.40 27.87
N PHE A 411 -6.74 16.51 27.31
CA PHE A 411 -5.37 16.99 27.47
C PHE A 411 -5.34 18.33 28.21
N ILE A 412 -4.50 18.42 29.24
CA ILE A 412 -4.34 19.61 30.07
C ILE A 412 -2.90 20.11 29.91
N TYR A 413 -2.74 21.30 29.35
CA TYR A 413 -1.44 21.89 29.06
C TYR A 413 -1.13 23.00 30.07
N ASN A 414 -0.31 22.70 31.08
CA ASN A 414 0.11 23.66 32.10
C ASN A 414 1.54 24.15 31.81
N ASN A 415 1.66 25.42 31.39
CA ASN A 415 2.93 26.07 31.03
C ASN A 415 3.68 25.31 29.93
N VAL A 416 3.08 25.23 28.73
CA VAL A 416 3.68 24.57 27.56
C VAL A 416 4.16 25.61 26.56
N GLU A 417 5.44 25.57 26.18
CA GLU A 417 5.99 26.55 25.24
C GLU A 417 5.55 26.25 23.81
N ASN A 418 5.71 25.01 23.33
CA ASN A 418 5.42 24.66 21.94
C ASN A 418 4.60 23.36 21.84
N ILE A 419 3.50 23.41 21.10
CA ILE A 419 2.70 22.24 20.70
C ILE A 419 2.72 22.14 19.17
N ASN A 420 3.32 21.09 18.62
CA ASN A 420 3.35 20.84 17.18
C ASN A 420 2.51 19.62 16.83
N LYS A 421 1.55 19.78 15.94
CA LYS A 421 0.69 18.73 15.40
C LYS A 421 0.97 18.65 13.89
N ARG A 422 1.56 17.55 13.41
CA ARG A 422 2.11 17.42 12.05
C ARG A 422 1.66 16.15 11.35
N ALA A 423 1.52 16.20 10.03
CA ALA A 423 1.33 15.04 9.17
C ALA A 423 2.57 14.12 9.12
N VAL A 424 2.36 12.90 8.64
CA VAL A 424 3.43 11.99 8.19
C VAL A 424 3.65 12.18 6.70
N GLU A 425 4.87 12.51 6.31
CA GLU A 425 5.29 12.54 4.90
C GLU A 425 5.58 11.12 4.41
N LEU A 426 5.00 10.70 3.29
CA LEU A 426 5.09 9.35 2.71
C LEU A 426 5.55 9.44 1.25
N ASN A 427 6.60 8.71 0.90
CA ASN A 427 7.20 8.74 -0.43
C ASN A 427 6.90 7.47 -1.21
N ASN A 428 6.46 7.63 -2.45
CA ASN A 428 6.05 6.55 -3.33
C ASN A 428 6.72 6.70 -4.70
N SER A 429 7.14 5.58 -5.30
CA SER A 429 7.68 5.59 -6.65
C SER A 429 7.23 4.39 -7.47
N TYR A 430 7.15 4.58 -8.78
CA TYR A 430 6.83 3.54 -9.73
C TYR A 430 7.71 3.69 -10.97
N SER A 431 8.28 2.59 -11.45
CA SER A 431 9.00 2.55 -12.72
C SER A 431 8.57 1.34 -13.56
N SER A 432 8.57 1.52 -14.87
CA SER A 432 8.35 0.43 -15.82
C SER A 432 9.18 0.65 -17.08
N ASN A 433 9.75 -0.42 -17.61
CA ASN A 433 10.49 -0.41 -18.87
C ASN A 433 10.24 -1.70 -19.65
N SER A 434 9.80 -1.56 -20.90
CA SER A 434 9.60 -2.67 -21.83
C SER A 434 10.41 -2.49 -23.11
N LYS A 435 10.88 -3.60 -23.69
CA LYS A 435 11.59 -3.64 -24.97
C LYS A 435 11.09 -4.86 -25.73
N SER A 436 10.70 -4.70 -26.99
CA SER A 436 10.45 -5.83 -27.88
C SER A 436 11.14 -5.63 -29.23
N SER A 437 11.57 -6.72 -29.85
CA SER A 437 12.18 -6.75 -31.17
C SER A 437 11.74 -8.03 -31.88
N GLY A 438 11.14 -7.90 -33.05
CA GLY A 438 10.69 -9.03 -33.88
C GLY A 438 11.15 -8.89 -35.32
N VAL A 439 11.59 -9.99 -35.93
CA VAL A 439 11.88 -10.08 -37.37
C VAL A 439 11.03 -11.20 -37.93
N SER A 440 10.11 -10.88 -38.83
CA SER A 440 9.29 -11.86 -39.54
C SER A 440 9.63 -11.85 -41.04
N ALA A 441 9.80 -13.05 -41.60
CA ALA A 441 9.91 -13.29 -43.02
C ALA A 441 8.71 -14.13 -43.47
N GLY A 442 7.92 -13.59 -44.40
CA GLY A 442 6.77 -14.29 -44.98
C GLY A 442 7.03 -14.66 -46.43
N VAL A 443 6.70 -15.90 -46.81
CA VAL A 443 6.59 -16.35 -48.22
C VAL A 443 5.09 -16.48 -48.53
N ASN A 444 4.57 -15.64 -49.42
CA ASN A 444 3.18 -15.74 -49.89
C ASN A 444 3.11 -16.80 -51.02
N ILE A 445 2.31 -17.86 -50.84
CA ILE A 445 2.00 -18.84 -51.89
C ILE A 445 0.56 -18.61 -52.34
N GLY A 446 0.37 -17.93 -53.47
CA GLY A 446 -0.94 -17.77 -54.11
C GLY A 446 -1.25 -18.94 -55.06
N TYR A 447 -2.46 -19.51 -54.96
CA TYR A 447 -2.94 -20.50 -55.93
C TYR A 447 -3.50 -19.78 -57.17
N GLY A 448 -2.76 -19.86 -58.29
CA GLY A 448 -3.22 -19.42 -59.61
C GLY A 448 -2.16 -18.71 -60.43
N ARG A 449 -1.47 -19.48 -61.30
CA ARG A 449 -0.51 -19.08 -62.36
C ARG A 449 0.78 -18.36 -61.90
N LYS A 450 1.91 -19.00 -62.26
CA LYS A 450 3.31 -18.55 -62.23
C LYS A 450 3.91 -18.34 -60.83
N ILE A 451 4.82 -19.25 -60.45
CA ILE A 451 5.79 -19.02 -59.37
C ILE A 451 6.60 -17.78 -59.75
N VAL A 452 6.38 -16.68 -59.03
CA VAL A 452 7.28 -15.53 -58.97
C VAL A 452 7.91 -15.56 -57.57
N THR A 453 9.01 -16.30 -57.44
CA THR A 453 10.04 -16.02 -56.44
C THR A 453 10.54 -14.61 -56.73
N ASP A 454 10.12 -13.59 -55.96
CA ASP A 454 10.88 -12.32 -55.89
C ASP A 454 10.45 -11.30 -54.81
N ASN A 455 9.55 -11.60 -53.86
CA ASN A 455 9.27 -10.65 -52.76
C ASN A 455 9.29 -11.34 -51.39
N ALA A 456 10.49 -11.57 -50.87
CA ALA A 456 10.70 -11.81 -49.44
C ALA A 456 10.50 -10.49 -48.69
N SER A 457 9.36 -10.33 -48.00
CA SER A 457 9.18 -9.19 -47.10
C SER A 457 9.79 -9.52 -45.74
N ILE A 458 10.85 -8.79 -45.37
CA ILE A 458 11.43 -8.81 -44.03
C ILE A 458 10.88 -7.60 -43.30
N SER A 459 9.99 -7.82 -42.33
CA SER A 459 9.51 -6.74 -41.45
C SER A 459 10.23 -6.84 -40.10
N ALA A 460 10.98 -5.79 -39.77
CA ALA A 460 11.59 -5.62 -38.46
C ALA A 460 10.73 -4.66 -37.63
N SER A 461 10.24 -5.11 -36.48
CA SER A 461 9.53 -4.26 -35.50
C SER A 461 10.38 -4.13 -34.25
N THR A 462 10.58 -2.90 -33.77
CA THR A 462 11.21 -2.64 -32.47
C THR A 462 10.34 -1.68 -31.67
N SER A 463 10.03 -2.04 -30.43
CA SER A 463 9.31 -1.15 -29.50
C SER A 463 10.08 -1.01 -28.20
N LYS A 464 10.01 0.19 -27.62
CA LYS A 464 10.59 0.52 -26.31
C LYS A 464 9.62 1.41 -25.56
N SER A 465 9.27 1.09 -24.32
CA SER A 465 8.54 2.01 -23.44
C SER A 465 9.26 2.14 -22.10
N LYS A 466 9.21 3.34 -21.52
CA LYS A 466 9.70 3.66 -20.18
C LYS A 466 8.73 4.62 -19.52
N MET A 467 8.37 4.38 -18.26
CA MET A 467 7.57 5.30 -17.47
C MET A 467 8.03 5.29 -16.03
N ASN A 468 8.14 6.48 -15.42
CA ASN A 468 8.52 6.67 -14.04
C ASN A 468 7.54 7.64 -13.37
N THR A 469 7.25 7.45 -12.10
CA THR A 469 6.45 8.35 -11.27
C THR A 469 7.06 8.38 -9.88
N ASP A 470 7.27 9.57 -9.35
CA ASP A 470 7.72 9.80 -7.98
C ASP A 470 6.72 10.74 -7.31
N GLY A 471 6.34 10.45 -6.07
CA GLY A 471 5.39 11.29 -5.33
C GLY A 471 5.60 11.27 -3.84
N THR A 472 5.20 12.37 -3.20
CA THR A 472 5.20 12.61 -1.77
C THR A 472 3.79 12.96 -1.34
N ASN A 473 3.23 12.13 -0.46
CA ASN A 473 1.90 12.32 0.11
C ASN A 473 2.03 12.68 1.60
N PHE A 474 1.12 13.48 2.12
CA PHE A 474 1.04 13.82 3.53
C PHE A 474 -0.20 13.14 4.12
N GLN A 475 0.01 12.28 5.12
CA GLN A 475 -1.06 11.68 5.90
C GLN A 475 -1.29 12.50 7.16
N ASN A 476 -2.45 13.14 7.25
CA ASN A 476 -2.78 14.00 8.39
C ASN A 476 -2.89 13.19 9.70
N GLY A 477 -2.55 13.84 10.81
CA GLY A 477 -2.96 13.37 12.14
C GLY A 477 -4.40 13.77 12.45
N LEU A 478 -5.04 13.12 13.43
CA LEU A 478 -6.48 13.27 13.66
C LEU A 478 -6.84 13.24 15.15
N PHE A 479 -7.41 14.34 15.64
CA PHE A 479 -8.04 14.45 16.95
C PHE A 479 -9.56 14.65 16.79
N VAL A 480 -10.35 13.76 17.39
CA VAL A 480 -11.82 13.84 17.36
C VAL A 480 -12.35 13.92 18.77
N ASN A 481 -13.13 14.97 19.08
CA ASN A 481 -13.69 15.18 20.42
C ASN A 481 -12.63 15.11 21.53
N ILE A 482 -11.55 15.88 21.37
CA ILE A 482 -10.52 16.01 22.40
C ILE A 482 -10.75 17.30 23.16
N ASP A 483 -10.94 17.18 24.47
CA ASP A 483 -11.00 18.32 25.37
C ASP A 483 -9.56 18.82 25.61
N GLU A 484 -9.31 20.10 25.38
CA GLU A 484 -7.99 20.71 25.58
C GLU A 484 -8.10 21.93 26.51
N GLU A 485 -7.29 21.94 27.58
CA GLU A 485 -7.18 23.08 28.50
C GLU A 485 -5.79 23.72 28.35
N HIS A 486 -5.74 24.95 27.84
CA HIS A 486 -4.50 25.71 27.61
C HIS A 486 -4.23 26.71 28.73
N ASN A 487 -3.56 26.25 29.79
CA ASN A 487 -3.12 27.07 30.91
C ASN A 487 -1.70 27.59 30.62
N ASN A 488 -1.60 28.65 29.79
CA ASN A 488 -0.35 29.23 29.27
C ASN A 488 0.32 28.40 28.16
N THR A 489 -0.28 28.37 26.98
CA THR A 489 0.37 27.87 25.76
C THR A 489 0.93 29.03 24.94
N LYS A 490 2.23 28.99 24.63
CA LYS A 490 2.85 30.06 23.82
C LYS A 490 2.62 29.82 22.34
N ASN A 491 3.15 28.74 21.77
CA ASN A 491 3.05 28.45 20.36
C ASN A 491 2.30 27.13 20.12
N MET A 492 1.36 27.14 19.19
CA MET A 492 0.74 25.94 18.65
C MET A 492 0.87 25.93 17.12
N THR A 493 1.19 24.78 16.54
CA THR A 493 1.25 24.58 15.10
C THR A 493 0.44 23.36 14.69
N LEU A 494 -0.47 23.49 13.74
CA LEU A 494 -1.17 22.40 13.07
C LEU A 494 -0.77 22.40 11.59
N SER A 495 -0.10 21.35 11.14
CA SER A 495 0.49 21.26 9.79
C SER A 495 0.18 19.90 9.17
N GLY A 496 -0.88 19.83 8.36
CA GLY A 496 -1.46 18.56 7.92
C GLY A 496 -2.04 17.80 9.12
N PHE A 497 -3.00 18.41 9.81
CA PHE A 497 -3.59 17.84 11.01
C PHE A 497 -5.06 18.25 11.13
N ASN A 498 -5.91 17.33 11.53
CA ASN A 498 -7.33 17.57 11.66
C ASN A 498 -7.74 17.44 13.13
N GLN A 499 -8.26 18.52 13.70
CA GLN A 499 -8.87 18.53 15.02
C GLN A 499 -10.30 19.03 14.91
N VAL A 500 -11.26 18.19 15.31
CA VAL A 500 -12.68 18.47 15.17
C VAL A 500 -13.43 18.06 16.44
N GLY A 501 -14.25 18.98 16.96
CA GLY A 501 -15.03 18.80 18.16
C GLY A 501 -14.20 18.97 19.44
N GLY A 502 -14.76 18.51 20.57
CA GLY A 502 -14.14 18.61 21.88
C GLY A 502 -14.18 20.02 22.47
N LYS A 503 -14.15 20.12 23.79
CA LYS A 503 -14.18 21.39 24.50
C LYS A 503 -12.77 21.94 24.65
N VAL A 504 -12.49 23.06 23.99
CA VAL A 504 -11.18 23.73 24.05
C VAL A 504 -11.28 25.04 24.83
N THR A 505 -10.45 25.22 25.84
CA THR A 505 -10.46 26.41 26.71
C THR A 505 -9.07 26.95 27.01
N GLY A 506 -9.01 28.22 27.42
CA GLY A 506 -7.76 28.88 27.84
C GLY A 506 -7.22 29.84 26.80
N ASN A 507 -5.89 29.98 26.75
CA ASN A 507 -5.22 30.94 25.88
C ASN A 507 -3.99 30.36 25.16
N ILE A 508 -3.87 30.71 23.87
CA ILE A 508 -2.72 30.44 23.01
C ILE A 508 -2.15 31.77 22.52
N GLU A 509 -0.85 32.02 22.65
CA GLU A 509 -0.26 33.28 22.19
C GLU A 509 -0.17 33.33 20.66
N ASN A 510 0.39 32.29 20.03
CA ASN A 510 0.57 32.17 18.58
C ASN A 510 0.07 30.81 18.08
N LEU A 511 -0.79 30.83 17.06
CA LEU A 511 -1.30 29.64 16.38
C LEU A 511 -0.95 29.71 14.89
N THR A 512 -0.19 28.75 14.39
CA THR A 512 0.04 28.54 12.95
C THR A 512 -0.76 27.33 12.49
N ILE A 513 -1.58 27.49 11.47
CA ILE A 513 -2.35 26.41 10.88
C ILE A 513 -2.10 26.37 9.37
N GLU A 514 -1.60 25.25 8.84
CA GLU A 514 -1.23 25.12 7.43
C GLU A 514 -1.64 23.77 6.84
N SER A 515 -2.14 23.78 5.61
CA SER A 515 -2.39 22.58 4.82
C SER A 515 -1.16 22.14 4.04
N LYS A 516 -0.96 20.82 3.87
CA LYS A 516 0.14 20.26 3.08
C LYS A 516 -0.35 19.78 1.72
N GLN A 517 0.45 20.05 0.68
CA GLN A 517 0.17 19.65 -0.69
C GLN A 517 0.87 18.34 -1.01
N ASN A 518 0.12 17.36 -1.52
CA ASN A 518 0.67 16.16 -2.11
C ASN A 518 1.31 16.50 -3.45
N ILE A 519 2.51 15.97 -3.68
CA ILE A 519 3.33 16.26 -4.85
C ILE A 519 3.54 14.98 -5.64
N SER A 520 3.37 15.00 -6.96
CA SER A 520 3.78 13.88 -7.81
C SER A 520 4.26 14.32 -9.18
N ASN A 521 5.31 13.68 -9.68
CA ASN A 521 5.89 13.91 -10.99
C ASN A 521 5.88 12.60 -11.79
N THR A 522 5.25 12.60 -12.97
CA THR A 522 5.19 11.45 -13.88
C THR A 522 5.89 11.77 -15.18
N SER A 523 6.77 10.88 -15.64
CA SER A 523 7.40 10.96 -16.96
C SER A 523 7.28 9.63 -17.69
N GLY A 524 6.80 9.66 -18.93
CA GLY A 524 6.56 8.49 -19.75
C GLY A 524 7.02 8.73 -21.17
N SER A 525 7.67 7.73 -21.76
CA SER A 525 7.92 7.70 -23.19
C SER A 525 7.65 6.30 -23.73
N SER A 526 6.97 6.22 -24.85
CA SER A 526 6.84 4.98 -25.60
C SER A 526 7.21 5.23 -27.05
N LYS A 527 7.89 4.26 -27.64
CA LYS A 527 7.94 4.04 -29.07
C LYS A 527 7.03 2.85 -29.30
N SER A 528 5.72 3.13 -29.30
CA SER A 528 4.59 2.23 -29.52
C SER A 528 3.56 2.02 -28.37
N GLY A 529 3.01 3.07 -27.73
CA GLY A 529 1.66 3.08 -27.16
C GLY A 529 1.18 4.29 -26.31
N SER A 530 -0.08 4.70 -26.42
CA SER A 530 -0.83 5.58 -25.51
C SER A 530 -1.11 4.94 -24.15
N ILE A 531 -1.27 5.79 -23.12
CA ILE A 531 -1.43 5.46 -21.70
C ILE A 531 -2.77 6.05 -21.22
N GLY A 532 -3.62 5.25 -20.57
CA GLY A 532 -4.79 5.74 -19.81
C GLY A 532 -4.46 5.86 -18.32
N PHE A 533 -5.09 6.77 -17.59
CA PHE A 533 -4.89 7.04 -16.16
C PHE A 533 -6.16 6.77 -15.35
N ALA A 534 -6.00 6.31 -14.11
CA ALA A 534 -7.02 6.22 -13.07
C ALA A 534 -7.14 7.58 -12.35
N PRO A 535 -8.25 7.84 -11.63
CA PRO A 535 -8.49 9.11 -10.93
C PRO A 535 -7.44 9.50 -9.88
N ASN A 536 -6.61 8.54 -9.44
CA ASN A 536 -5.50 8.72 -8.50
C ASN A 536 -4.12 8.86 -9.17
N GLY A 537 -4.06 9.11 -10.48
CA GLY A 537 -2.80 9.29 -11.22
C GLY A 537 -2.11 8.00 -11.66
N ILE A 538 -2.66 6.82 -11.36
CA ILE A 538 -2.06 5.52 -11.73
C ILE A 538 -2.54 5.09 -13.13
N PRO A 539 -1.66 4.68 -14.05
CA PRO A 539 -2.07 4.28 -15.39
C PRO A 539 -2.85 2.95 -15.46
N ASN A 540 -3.96 2.92 -16.21
CA ASN A 540 -4.93 1.81 -16.28
C ASN A 540 -5.07 1.12 -17.66
N SER A 541 -4.44 1.61 -18.74
CA SER A 541 -4.50 0.97 -20.08
C SER A 541 -3.35 1.37 -21.03
N ILE A 542 -3.00 0.48 -21.97
CA ILE A 542 -1.90 0.64 -22.96
C ILE A 542 -2.39 0.23 -24.37
N SER A 543 -2.23 1.08 -25.40
CA SER A 543 -2.46 0.73 -26.84
C SER A 543 -1.48 1.43 -27.78
N ALA A 544 -1.03 0.84 -28.90
CA ALA A 544 0.17 1.19 -29.71
C ALA A 544 0.36 2.63 -30.28
N ASN A 545 1.64 3.04 -30.51
CA ASN A 545 2.28 4.26 -31.15
C ASN A 545 3.08 5.30 -30.29
N TYR A 546 4.05 6.04 -30.90
CA TYR A 546 5.03 6.91 -30.19
C TYR A 546 4.33 7.92 -29.29
N SER A 547 4.60 7.90 -27.99
CA SER A 547 3.98 8.79 -27.01
C SER A 547 4.99 9.35 -26.01
N GLN A 548 4.77 10.59 -25.59
CA GLN A 548 5.42 11.21 -24.46
C GLN A 548 4.34 11.64 -23.47
N THR A 549 4.52 11.32 -22.19
CA THR A 549 3.62 11.74 -21.12
C THR A 549 4.42 12.47 -20.05
N ASN A 550 3.96 13.64 -19.65
CA ASN A 550 4.50 14.38 -18.51
C ASN A 550 3.32 14.76 -17.61
N GLY A 551 3.45 14.50 -16.32
CA GLY A 551 2.47 14.87 -15.30
C GLY A 551 3.16 15.55 -14.12
N GLU A 552 2.53 16.57 -13.56
CA GLU A 552 2.94 17.30 -12.37
C GLU A 552 1.68 17.58 -11.54
N ARG A 553 1.72 17.19 -10.26
CA ARG A 553 0.67 17.45 -9.28
C ARG A 553 1.28 18.10 -8.05
N LYS A 554 0.60 19.13 -7.55
CA LYS A 554 0.81 19.80 -6.27
C LYS A 554 -0.57 20.22 -5.75
N TYR A 555 -1.15 19.44 -4.86
CA TYR A 555 -2.58 19.56 -4.53
C TYR A 555 -2.85 19.29 -3.05
N VAL A 556 -3.66 20.13 -2.38
CA VAL A 556 -4.18 19.84 -1.04
C VAL A 556 -5.36 18.88 -1.13
N ASP A 557 -5.13 17.60 -0.83
CA ASP A 557 -6.19 16.58 -0.86
C ASP A 557 -7.05 16.58 0.41
N ASP A 558 -6.44 16.87 1.56
CA ASP A 558 -7.10 16.90 2.87
C ASP A 558 -6.61 18.14 3.65
N PRO A 559 -7.34 19.26 3.61
CA PRO A 559 -6.96 20.47 4.30
C PRO A 559 -6.88 20.29 5.82
N THR A 560 -5.94 20.98 6.46
CA THR A 560 -5.81 21.03 7.93
C THR A 560 -7.03 21.70 8.55
N THR A 561 -7.50 21.17 9.68
CA THR A 561 -8.67 21.70 10.38
C THR A 561 -8.43 21.88 11.88
N PHE A 562 -8.96 22.97 12.44
CA PHE A 562 -9.03 23.23 13.87
C PHE A 562 -10.42 23.79 14.21
N ILE A 563 -11.37 22.88 14.45
CA ILE A 563 -12.77 23.21 14.73
C ILE A 563 -13.09 22.76 16.14
N ILE A 564 -13.26 23.70 17.06
CA ILE A 564 -13.53 23.43 18.48
C ILE A 564 -15.05 23.29 18.73
N GLY A 565 -15.43 22.41 19.65
CA GLY A 565 -16.82 22.02 19.89
C GLY A 565 -17.56 22.84 20.96
N ASP A 566 -18.69 22.29 21.40
CA ASP A 566 -19.57 22.90 22.40
C ASP A 566 -18.88 23.19 23.73
N GLY A 567 -19.24 24.31 24.35
CA GLY A 567 -18.68 24.77 25.62
C GLY A 567 -17.24 25.29 25.53
N SER A 568 -16.65 25.36 24.33
CA SER A 568 -15.33 25.94 24.11
C SER A 568 -15.30 27.44 24.38
N ASN A 569 -14.19 27.91 24.94
CA ASN A 569 -13.91 29.32 25.16
C ASN A 569 -12.40 29.54 25.07
N LEU A 570 -11.93 29.74 23.85
CA LEU A 570 -10.51 29.85 23.53
C LEU A 570 -10.20 31.28 23.07
N LYS A 571 -9.14 31.87 23.64
CA LYS A 571 -8.54 33.10 23.14
C LYS A 571 -7.20 32.82 22.47
N VAL A 572 -6.99 33.36 21.28
CA VAL A 572 -5.73 33.29 20.55
C VAL A 572 -5.21 34.70 20.27
N GLY A 573 -3.93 34.95 20.55
CA GLY A 573 -3.29 36.23 20.24
C GLY A 573 -3.16 36.43 18.73
N LYS A 574 -2.27 35.66 18.09
CA LYS A 574 -2.05 35.71 16.64
C LYS A 574 -2.37 34.37 15.99
N VAL A 575 -3.10 34.40 14.87
CA VAL A 575 -3.34 33.25 13.99
C VAL A 575 -2.72 33.51 12.62
N GLU A 576 -1.89 32.59 12.15
CA GLU A 576 -1.43 32.51 10.76
C GLU A 576 -2.07 31.28 10.11
N ASN A 577 -2.94 31.50 9.12
CA ASN A 577 -3.70 30.44 8.45
C ASN A 577 -3.32 30.35 6.97
N THR A 578 -2.69 29.25 6.57
CA THR A 578 -2.37 28.93 5.18
C THR A 578 -3.26 27.80 4.68
N ALA A 579 -4.31 28.15 3.95
CA ALA A 579 -5.22 27.24 3.27
C ALA A 579 -5.82 26.16 4.20
N ALA A 580 -6.10 26.51 5.46
CA ALA A 580 -6.70 25.63 6.46
C ALA A 580 -8.03 26.19 6.97
N ALA A 581 -8.80 25.35 7.66
CA ALA A 581 -10.07 25.74 8.28
C ALA A 581 -9.92 25.86 9.79
N ILE A 582 -10.29 27.02 10.33
CA ILE A 582 -10.35 27.27 11.77
C ILE A 582 -11.78 27.69 12.16
N GLY A 583 -12.28 27.27 13.31
CA GLY A 583 -13.61 27.70 13.70
C GLY A 583 -14.19 27.01 14.92
N THR A 584 -15.50 27.15 15.06
CA THR A 584 -16.26 26.50 16.12
C THR A 584 -17.44 25.72 15.55
N SER A 585 -17.90 24.71 16.28
CA SER A 585 -19.20 24.07 16.09
C SER A 585 -20.10 24.31 17.31
N GLY A 586 -21.41 24.28 17.06
CA GLY A 586 -22.45 24.51 18.07
C GLY A 586 -22.29 25.84 18.83
N ASN A 587 -22.17 25.81 20.16
CA ASN A 587 -22.12 27.01 21.01
C ASN A 587 -20.71 27.44 21.45
N GLY A 588 -19.65 26.81 20.91
CA GLY A 588 -18.26 27.18 21.22
C GLY A 588 -17.91 28.60 20.77
N LYS A 589 -17.03 29.28 21.52
CA LYS A 589 -16.53 30.63 21.23
C LYS A 589 -15.02 30.63 21.03
N LEU A 590 -14.58 31.25 19.93
CA LEU A 590 -13.17 31.49 19.60
C LEU A 590 -12.94 32.99 19.39
N SER A 591 -11.98 33.57 20.11
CA SER A 591 -11.57 34.97 19.96
C SER A 591 -10.14 35.05 19.47
N ILE A 592 -9.89 35.83 18.41
CA ILE A 592 -8.59 36.00 17.78
C ILE A 592 -8.26 37.49 17.75
N ASP A 593 -7.14 37.91 18.36
CA ASP A 593 -6.76 39.33 18.37
C ASP A 593 -6.23 39.77 16.97
N GLU A 594 -5.36 38.97 16.36
CA GLU A 594 -4.80 39.20 15.01
C GLU A 594 -4.86 37.93 14.14
N TYR A 595 -5.42 38.04 12.94
CA TYR A 595 -5.52 36.96 11.96
C TYR A 595 -4.84 37.34 10.64
N VAL A 596 -4.00 36.45 10.12
CA VAL A 596 -3.36 36.57 8.81
C VAL A 596 -3.70 35.34 7.97
N GLY A 597 -4.40 35.53 6.86
CA GLY A 597 -4.85 34.47 5.97
C GLY A 597 -4.03 34.39 4.68
N TYR A 598 -3.72 33.18 4.23
CA TYR A 598 -3.10 32.90 2.93
C TYR A 598 -3.83 31.76 2.23
N ASN A 599 -4.16 31.94 0.97
CA ASN A 599 -4.68 30.91 0.10
C ASN A 599 -3.53 30.08 -0.49
N LEU A 600 -3.83 28.89 -0.99
CA LEU A 600 -2.85 28.01 -1.60
C LEU A 600 -3.34 27.52 -2.96
N GLU A 601 -2.56 27.82 -4.00
CA GLU A 601 -2.82 27.38 -5.36
C GLU A 601 -2.43 25.92 -5.54
N ASN A 602 -3.35 25.16 -6.12
CA ASN A 602 -3.21 23.76 -6.46
C ASN A 602 -3.16 23.58 -7.97
N LYS A 603 -2.41 22.58 -8.41
CA LYS A 603 -2.22 22.23 -9.81
C LYS A 603 -2.13 20.72 -9.97
N ASP A 604 -2.90 20.15 -10.90
CA ASP A 604 -2.80 18.77 -11.37
C ASP A 604 -2.85 18.77 -12.89
N LYS A 605 -1.67 18.74 -13.50
CA LYS A 605 -1.48 18.83 -14.94
C LYS A 605 -0.88 17.52 -15.45
N THR A 606 -1.54 16.91 -16.43
CA THR A 606 -1.01 15.75 -17.15
C THR A 606 -1.20 15.93 -18.65
N THR A 607 -0.13 15.81 -19.42
CA THR A 607 -0.18 15.88 -20.88
C THR A 607 0.44 14.63 -21.49
N THR A 608 -0.32 13.92 -22.32
CA THR A 608 0.14 12.84 -23.19
C THR A 608 0.04 13.29 -24.65
N LYS A 609 1.16 13.33 -25.34
CA LYS A 609 1.24 13.60 -26.79
C LYS A 609 1.71 12.35 -27.50
N GLY A 610 0.96 11.87 -28.48
CA GLY A 610 1.31 10.72 -29.28
C GLY A 610 0.98 10.89 -30.76
N ALA A 611 1.81 10.30 -31.61
CA ALA A 611 1.62 10.27 -33.05
C ALA A 611 1.89 8.86 -33.58
N SER A 612 1.06 8.44 -34.52
CA SER A 612 1.15 7.18 -35.22
C SER A 612 1.19 7.39 -36.72
N LEU A 613 2.20 6.82 -37.36
CA LEU A 613 2.30 6.70 -38.82
C LEU A 613 2.34 5.21 -39.17
N SER A 614 1.35 4.76 -39.94
CA SER A 614 1.27 3.39 -40.44
C SER A 614 1.69 3.39 -41.92
N LEU A 615 2.69 2.59 -42.27
CA LEU A 615 3.19 2.45 -43.65
C LEU A 615 2.74 1.08 -44.21
N SER A 616 2.20 1.08 -45.44
CA SER A 616 1.76 -0.13 -46.15
C SER A 616 2.79 -0.54 -47.21
N GLN A 617 2.95 -1.84 -47.47
CA GLN A 617 3.80 -2.39 -48.55
C GLN A 617 3.12 -2.47 -49.93
N SER A 618 1.89 -1.96 -50.07
CA SER A 618 1.24 -1.82 -51.39
C SER A 618 1.62 -0.47 -52.04
N SER A 619 1.27 -0.25 -53.31
CA SER A 619 1.60 0.91 -54.15
C SER A 619 1.13 2.29 -53.61
N ILE A 620 0.67 2.35 -52.37
CA ILE A 620 0.27 3.54 -51.62
C ILE A 620 1.10 3.57 -50.32
N PRO A 621 1.98 4.56 -50.11
CA PRO A 621 3.02 4.53 -49.07
C PRO A 621 2.51 4.73 -47.63
N ILE A 622 1.23 5.07 -47.38
CA ILE A 622 0.69 5.37 -46.04
C ILE A 622 -0.61 4.59 -45.84
N SER A 623 -0.71 3.74 -44.81
CA SER A 623 -1.93 2.97 -44.43
C SER A 623 -2.80 3.67 -43.38
N GLY A 624 -2.29 4.72 -42.73
CA GLY A 624 -3.07 5.58 -41.85
C GLY A 624 -2.23 6.48 -40.97
N VAL A 625 -2.76 7.65 -40.63
CA VAL A 625 -2.15 8.60 -39.69
C VAL A 625 -3.09 8.71 -38.49
N GLY A 626 -2.51 8.66 -37.30
CA GLY A 626 -3.26 8.88 -36.07
C GLY A 626 -2.52 9.82 -35.14
N VAL A 627 -3.28 10.68 -34.47
CA VAL A 627 -2.79 11.61 -33.46
C VAL A 627 -3.57 11.33 -32.20
N ASN A 628 -2.84 11.09 -31.12
CA ASN A 628 -3.39 10.88 -29.79
C ASN A 628 -2.91 12.03 -28.90
N TYR A 629 -3.86 12.80 -28.39
CA TYR A 629 -3.60 13.88 -27.44
C TYR A 629 -4.54 13.69 -26.27
N ALA A 630 -3.98 13.58 -25.07
CA ALA A 630 -4.74 13.66 -23.83
C ALA A 630 -4.11 14.75 -22.96
N ASN A 631 -4.92 15.67 -22.46
CA ASN A 631 -4.48 16.71 -21.55
C ASN A 631 -5.52 16.90 -20.46
N LYS A 632 -5.08 16.75 -19.21
CA LYS A 632 -5.79 17.13 -18.01
C LYS A 632 -5.07 18.32 -17.40
N ASP A 633 -5.77 19.41 -17.13
CA ASP A 633 -5.23 20.60 -16.48
C ASP A 633 -6.26 21.09 -15.46
N LEU A 634 -6.07 20.65 -14.22
CA LEU A 634 -6.90 21.05 -13.09
C LEU A 634 -6.11 22.06 -12.25
N GLU A 635 -6.65 23.26 -12.10
CA GLU A 635 -6.15 24.27 -11.18
C GLU A 635 -7.26 24.62 -10.19
N SER A 636 -6.89 24.73 -8.91
CA SER A 636 -7.81 25.11 -7.86
C SER A 636 -7.11 25.95 -6.80
N VAL A 637 -7.86 26.65 -5.98
CA VAL A 637 -7.33 27.42 -4.86
C VAL A 637 -7.98 26.90 -3.58
N THR A 638 -7.16 26.43 -2.64
CA THR A 638 -7.61 26.14 -1.27
C THR A 638 -7.52 27.42 -0.45
N LYS A 639 -8.66 27.89 0.05
CA LYS A 639 -8.81 29.17 0.73
C LYS A 639 -8.62 29.03 2.24
N ASN A 640 -8.01 30.05 2.85
CA ASN A 640 -8.05 30.21 4.30
C ASN A 640 -9.50 30.39 4.77
N THR A 641 -9.96 29.52 5.68
CA THR A 641 -11.39 29.39 6.00
C THR A 641 -11.64 29.59 7.49
N VAL A 642 -12.66 30.40 7.82
CA VAL A 642 -13.12 30.64 9.20
C VAL A 642 -14.61 30.36 9.32
N ILE A 643 -15.02 29.43 10.19
CA ILE A 643 -16.43 29.03 10.37
C ILE A 643 -16.91 29.17 11.81
N GLY A 644 -18.23 29.32 12.00
CA GLY A 644 -18.86 29.34 13.32
C GLY A 644 -18.69 30.67 14.06
N ASN A 645 -18.80 30.61 15.40
CA ASN A 645 -18.78 31.77 16.28
C ASN A 645 -17.33 32.19 16.61
N VAL A 646 -16.71 32.88 15.64
CA VAL A 646 -15.33 33.38 15.73
C VAL A 646 -15.31 34.90 15.69
N GLU A 647 -14.77 35.51 16.75
CA GLU A 647 -14.55 36.96 16.85
C GLU A 647 -13.11 37.28 16.45
N ILE A 648 -12.92 38.05 15.37
CA ILE A 648 -11.60 38.47 14.88
C ILE A 648 -11.44 39.97 15.09
N GLY A 649 -10.41 40.38 15.82
CA GLY A 649 -10.10 41.80 16.07
C GLY A 649 -9.52 42.50 14.84
N LYS A 650 -8.36 42.04 14.36
CA LYS A 650 -7.70 42.53 13.14
C LYS A 650 -7.47 41.38 12.16
N SER A 651 -7.82 41.57 10.89
CA SER A 651 -7.57 40.61 9.82
C SER A 651 -6.72 41.22 8.71
N SER A 652 -5.80 40.44 8.14
CA SER A 652 -4.98 40.81 6.99
C SER A 652 -4.66 39.59 6.11
N GLY A 653 -4.05 39.81 4.94
CA GLY A 653 -3.76 38.76 3.96
C GLY A 653 -4.90 38.58 2.95
N ASP A 654 -5.09 37.34 2.49
CA ASP A 654 -6.14 36.98 1.53
C ASP A 654 -7.54 37.00 2.16
N GLU A 655 -8.57 37.14 1.31
CA GLU A 655 -9.97 37.14 1.75
C GLU A 655 -10.34 35.85 2.49
N ILE A 656 -11.03 36.00 3.62
CA ILE A 656 -11.43 34.88 4.47
C ILE A 656 -12.67 34.19 3.89
N ASN A 657 -12.53 32.92 3.53
CA ASN A 657 -13.67 32.08 3.18
C ASN A 657 -14.47 31.69 4.44
N LYS A 658 -15.81 31.61 4.33
CA LYS A 658 -16.71 31.38 5.48
C LYS A 658 -17.49 30.07 5.43
N ASP A 659 -17.27 29.24 4.40
CA ASP A 659 -18.00 27.99 4.19
C ASP A 659 -17.02 26.87 3.83
N LEU A 660 -17.07 25.77 4.58
CA LEU A 660 -16.20 24.62 4.36
C LEU A 660 -16.40 23.98 2.98
N SER A 661 -17.61 24.05 2.41
CA SER A 661 -17.94 23.50 1.09
C SER A 661 -17.28 24.26 -0.06
N THR A 662 -16.99 25.55 0.12
CA THR A 662 -16.32 26.41 -0.87
C THR A 662 -14.85 26.65 -0.54
N MET A 663 -14.30 25.88 0.42
CA MET A 663 -12.91 25.99 0.83
C MET A 663 -11.94 25.70 -0.31
N THR A 664 -12.27 24.76 -1.20
CA THR A 664 -11.48 24.52 -2.41
C THR A 664 -12.29 24.94 -3.62
N GLU A 665 -11.83 25.98 -4.32
CA GLU A 665 -12.47 26.50 -5.52
C GLU A 665 -11.70 26.07 -6.76
N VAL A 666 -12.35 25.37 -7.68
CA VAL A 666 -11.76 25.00 -8.97
C VAL A 666 -11.78 26.22 -9.88
N THR A 667 -10.59 26.68 -10.29
CA THR A 667 -10.43 27.83 -11.18
C THR A 667 -10.27 27.41 -12.64
N LYS A 668 -9.80 26.18 -12.87
CA LYS A 668 -9.63 25.59 -14.20
C LYS A 668 -9.86 24.09 -14.12
N ASP A 669 -10.68 23.55 -15.01
CA ASP A 669 -10.85 22.10 -15.20
C ASP A 669 -10.93 21.81 -16.70
N GLU A 670 -9.77 21.58 -17.32
CA GLU A 670 -9.69 21.17 -18.71
C GLU A 670 -9.36 19.69 -18.80
N ASP A 671 -10.31 18.88 -19.27
CA ASP A 671 -10.06 17.49 -19.66
C ASP A 671 -10.33 17.33 -21.16
N THR A 672 -9.27 17.12 -21.93
CA THR A 672 -9.35 16.95 -23.38
C THR A 672 -8.71 15.63 -23.79
N LYS A 673 -9.45 14.85 -24.57
CA LYS A 673 -8.97 13.59 -25.12
C LYS A 673 -9.34 13.49 -26.59
N THR A 674 -8.33 13.54 -27.44
CA THR A 674 -8.46 13.46 -28.89
C THR A 674 -7.73 12.23 -29.38
N ASN A 675 -8.49 11.26 -29.89
CA ASN A 675 -7.97 10.10 -30.58
C ASN A 675 -8.48 10.14 -32.02
N VAL A 676 -7.63 10.58 -32.95
CA VAL A 676 -7.95 10.55 -34.37
C VAL A 676 -7.13 9.43 -35.01
N PHE A 677 -7.80 8.51 -35.70
CA PHE A 677 -7.17 7.51 -36.55
C PHE A 677 -7.84 7.59 -37.92
N VAL A 678 -7.08 7.95 -38.94
CA VAL A 678 -7.59 8.06 -40.31
C VAL A 678 -7.01 6.92 -41.13
N GLU A 679 -7.89 6.05 -41.63
CA GLU A 679 -7.54 4.97 -42.54
C GLU A 679 -7.27 5.51 -43.95
N SER A 680 -6.30 4.92 -44.65
CA SER A 680 -5.89 5.36 -45.98
C SER A 680 -7.01 5.29 -47.04
N GLN A 681 -8.01 4.41 -46.86
CA GLN A 681 -9.18 4.34 -47.76
C GLN A 681 -10.06 5.58 -47.63
N THR A 682 -10.27 6.06 -46.41
CA THR A 682 -11.05 7.28 -46.13
C THR A 682 -10.36 8.52 -46.69
N ILE A 683 -9.02 8.60 -46.60
CA ILE A 683 -8.24 9.66 -47.26
C ILE A 683 -8.43 9.57 -48.76
N ARG A 684 -8.22 8.39 -49.36
CA ARG A 684 -8.32 8.18 -50.81
C ARG A 684 -9.69 8.56 -51.39
N TYR A 685 -10.79 8.20 -50.73
CA TYR A 685 -12.14 8.56 -51.16
C TYR A 685 -12.47 10.05 -50.95
N ALA A 686 -11.86 10.70 -49.95
CA ALA A 686 -12.00 12.14 -49.74
C ALA A 686 -11.23 12.98 -50.78
N VAL A 687 -10.04 12.53 -51.22
CA VAL A 687 -9.28 13.22 -52.29
C VAL A 687 -9.65 12.80 -53.71
N ASN A 688 -10.32 11.65 -53.90
CA ASN A 688 -10.75 11.19 -55.23
C ASN A 688 -12.15 10.51 -55.18
N PRO A 689 -13.24 11.29 -55.12
CA PRO A 689 -14.61 10.78 -54.95
C PRO A 689 -15.13 9.96 -56.15
N ASP A 690 -14.54 10.11 -57.34
CA ASP A 690 -14.93 9.31 -58.52
C ASP A 690 -14.54 7.84 -58.36
N SER A 691 -13.45 7.55 -57.65
CA SER A 691 -13.04 6.17 -57.34
C SER A 691 -14.03 5.45 -56.42
N PHE A 692 -14.72 6.18 -55.54
CA PHE A 692 -15.80 5.61 -54.72
C PHE A 692 -17.03 5.27 -55.56
N LYS A 693 -17.38 6.11 -56.54
CA LYS A 693 -18.50 5.84 -57.46
C LYS A 693 -18.23 4.61 -58.33
N GLU A 694 -17.02 4.45 -58.86
CA GLU A 694 -16.65 3.25 -59.63
C GLU A 694 -16.71 1.97 -58.80
N ASP A 695 -16.17 1.99 -57.58
CA ASP A 695 -16.20 0.82 -56.68
C ASP A 695 -17.65 0.47 -56.27
N LEU A 696 -18.50 1.48 -56.05
CA LEU A 696 -19.94 1.29 -55.79
C LEU A 696 -20.67 0.71 -57.01
N GLN A 697 -20.31 1.14 -58.21
CA GLN A 697 -20.87 0.63 -59.46
C GLN A 697 -20.51 -0.85 -59.68
N LYS A 698 -19.25 -1.24 -59.39
CA LYS A 698 -18.80 -2.64 -59.46
C LYS A 698 -19.52 -3.53 -58.46
N ALA A 699 -19.65 -3.09 -57.21
CA ALA A 699 -20.39 -3.82 -56.19
C ALA A 699 -21.88 -4.01 -56.57
N LYS A 700 -22.48 -2.99 -57.21
CA LYS A 700 -23.86 -3.07 -57.72
C LYS A 700 -23.99 -4.10 -58.85
N ASN A 701 -23.01 -4.20 -59.74
CA ASN A 701 -22.98 -5.20 -60.81
C ASN A 701 -22.79 -6.62 -60.25
N GLU A 702 -21.89 -6.81 -59.28
CA GLU A 702 -21.68 -8.12 -58.64
C GLU A 702 -22.93 -8.59 -57.88
N ILE A 703 -23.66 -7.70 -57.21
CA ILE A 703 -24.95 -8.02 -56.57
C ILE A 703 -26.00 -8.41 -57.62
N HIS A 704 -26.01 -7.76 -58.78
CA HIS A 704 -26.93 -8.08 -59.88
C HIS A 704 -26.61 -9.46 -60.51
N ASP A 705 -25.33 -9.79 -60.65
CA ASP A 705 -24.88 -11.10 -61.14
C ASP A 705 -25.21 -12.22 -60.14
N ILE A 706 -25.09 -11.96 -58.83
CA ILE A 706 -25.54 -12.89 -57.78
C ILE A 706 -27.06 -13.06 -57.81
N TYR A 707 -27.83 -11.99 -58.01
CA TYR A 707 -29.29 -12.07 -58.13
C TYR A 707 -29.72 -12.93 -59.34
N HIS A 708 -29.08 -12.77 -60.49
CA HIS A 708 -29.34 -13.59 -61.68
C HIS A 708 -28.92 -15.06 -61.50
N ALA A 709 -27.81 -15.32 -60.80
CA ALA A 709 -27.39 -16.68 -60.45
C ALA A 709 -28.38 -17.35 -59.48
N VAL A 710 -28.96 -16.61 -58.54
CA VAL A 710 -29.96 -17.13 -57.60
C VAL A 710 -31.31 -17.37 -58.30
N ASP A 711 -31.79 -16.44 -59.14
CA ASP A 711 -33.05 -16.57 -59.87
C ASP A 711 -33.05 -17.79 -60.83
N SER A 712 -31.95 -18.00 -61.53
CA SER A 712 -31.73 -19.19 -62.39
C SER A 712 -31.62 -20.52 -61.64
N THR A 713 -31.38 -20.48 -60.32
CA THR A 713 -31.28 -21.68 -59.47
C THR A 713 -32.62 -22.00 -58.78
N VAL A 714 -33.50 -21.01 -58.58
CA VAL A 714 -34.78 -21.15 -57.83
C VAL A 714 -35.98 -21.39 -58.75
N ASN A 715 -35.94 -20.94 -60.01
CA ASN A 715 -36.98 -21.20 -61.01
C ASN A 715 -36.42 -21.99 -62.22
N PRO A 716 -36.29 -23.34 -62.12
CA PRO A 716 -35.97 -24.13 -63.29
C PRO A 716 -37.20 -24.16 -64.21
N GLN A 717 -37.15 -23.43 -65.33
CA GLN A 717 -38.13 -23.64 -66.40
C GLN A 717 -38.00 -25.09 -66.91
N GLY A 718 -38.96 -25.94 -66.54
CA GLY A 718 -39.02 -27.34 -66.93
C GLY A 718 -39.91 -27.58 -68.15
N LYS A 719 -39.32 -28.28 -69.15
CA LYS A 719 -39.88 -29.13 -70.24
C LYS A 719 -40.84 -28.45 -71.24
N GLU A 720 -41.03 -28.87 -72.50
CA GLU A 720 -41.01 -30.15 -73.26
C GLU A 720 -40.57 -29.80 -74.73
N SER A 721 -40.11 -30.65 -75.65
CA SER A 721 -40.07 -32.09 -75.91
C SER A 721 -38.77 -32.44 -76.66
#